data_AF-A0A9X3SD33-F1
#
_entry.id   AF-A0A9X3SD33-F1
#
_cell.length_a   1.000
_cell.length_b   1.000
_cell.length_c   1.000
_cell.angle_alpha   90.00
_cell.angle_beta   90.00
_cell.angle_gamma   90.00
#
_symmetry.space_group_name_H-M   'P 1'
#
loop_
_entity.id
_entity.type
_entity.pdbx_description
1 polymer ?
#
loop_
_entity_poly.entity_id
_entity_poly.type
_entity_poly.pdbx_seq_one_letter_code
_entity_poly.pdbx_strand_id
1 'polypeptide(L)'
;DPTCTEGSSGGAPGGGTEGSSGGAPGGGPEGSSSGAGAAVGSSPVVPSAGAARLSSGGAPAASPVAATSGVAVVLREGFLTSGTLLAGLALFVAAVGVIAGVLGGAQSRGVRIALEAGCVVVLGGLVWQAASRGSVDAGALAGGGTVDPLLVLAPGAAALACGLLALRLVPPLLRSLARGAERLPVGPYLALVALARQPARTAAAVAVVAVSAAAGTFALGHARTLQQGALDQAAYRTAGDVRGLRPAASSRPDADQTPVVRIKAETLGRPLPVQVVGVGAEALPRLPGWREDFSAVPIAQLAKRLDGDPNGLQLGGVELPVDARRLELPFTLTGARAVVQLAVQRPDGTFARLFGADELPPGRHRLSAPIARSERGGRIVALEVALGPGGSGTSDLGEVIPDALRVTLADGRRAALTDFADWMPTTGGSFTGGTFSYSIAGVAGYLGIRPQQPAAREPIPVLATPALAARVRAGANLVLRLPGGGQTRVQIAGTVRHVPTTGAGEAMIADVGRLFAALNTQYPGLAAVSEHWRIGPAPPSGPELRRADLAAEAAADPLARGVLGALRGLAVLGALVALAAVALAVASTARDRGGEQAELEAVGVAPRTLQAQMVAGAAATALVGLVAGLCGGALLTGRFTGLVALGADGRSPLPELLPAFPWVVAVGAVVAAGVVAVVGAGGQARRAFRGDAVGRLRG
;
A
#
# COMPACT_ATOMS: atom_id res chain seq x y z
N ASP A 1 -23.30 54.48 33.15
CA ASP A 1 -24.60 54.45 33.87
C ASP A 1 -25.52 53.40 33.21
N PRO A 2 -26.52 52.82 33.90
CA PRO A 2 -26.41 51.68 34.85
C PRO A 2 -27.38 50.50 34.46
N THR A 3 -27.63 49.40 35.19
CA THR A 3 -27.34 48.85 36.55
C THR A 3 -26.72 47.43 36.45
N CYS A 4 -26.33 46.65 37.47
CA CYS A 4 -26.39 46.70 38.95
C CYS A 4 -27.62 46.10 39.70
N THR A 5 -27.89 44.78 39.54
CA THR A 5 -28.61 43.90 40.51
C THR A 5 -28.11 42.45 40.32
N GLU A 6 -27.64 41.63 41.27
CA GLU A 6 -28.00 41.29 42.67
C GLU A 6 -28.89 40.03 42.84
N GLY A 7 -28.62 39.27 43.92
CA GLY A 7 -29.31 38.01 44.29
C GLY A 7 -28.48 36.73 44.07
N SER A 8 -28.19 35.81 45.01
CA SER A 8 -28.07 35.75 46.49
C SER A 8 -28.58 34.37 47.00
N SER A 9 -28.02 33.87 48.11
CA SER A 9 -28.25 32.55 48.74
C SER A 9 -27.84 31.31 47.92
N GLY A 10 -27.44 30.19 48.51
CA GLY A 10 -27.12 29.94 49.93
C GLY A 10 -26.86 28.44 50.21
N GLY A 11 -26.07 28.09 51.22
CA GLY A 11 -25.86 26.69 51.67
C GLY A 11 -24.44 26.40 52.15
N ALA A 12 -24.28 26.01 53.42
CA ALA A 12 -23.02 25.66 54.08
C ALA A 12 -23.00 24.14 54.46
N PRO A 13 -21.84 23.55 54.82
CA PRO A 13 -21.65 22.10 54.75
C PRO A 13 -21.76 21.32 56.08
N GLY A 14 -21.81 19.99 55.96
CA GLY A 14 -21.57 19.00 57.02
C GLY A 14 -21.57 17.57 56.41
N GLY A 15 -21.03 16.53 57.05
CA GLY A 15 -20.28 16.52 58.32
C GLY A 15 -20.58 15.26 59.14
N GLY A 16 -19.69 14.26 59.10
CA GLY A 16 -19.80 13.00 59.86
C GLY A 16 -20.70 11.92 59.21
N THR A 17 -20.78 10.66 59.68
CA THR A 17 -19.83 9.65 60.21
C THR A 17 -20.62 8.47 60.79
N GLU A 18 -20.03 7.27 60.79
CA GLU A 18 -20.41 6.05 61.56
C GLU A 18 -21.68 5.25 61.18
N GLY A 19 -21.68 3.97 61.61
CA GLY A 19 -22.76 2.98 61.46
C GLY A 19 -22.53 1.91 60.38
N SER A 20 -22.65 0.59 60.63
CA SER A 20 -22.14 -0.30 61.70
C SER A 20 -22.49 -1.76 61.34
N SER A 21 -21.65 -2.74 61.73
CA SER A 21 -21.98 -4.14 62.09
C SER A 21 -22.93 -5.03 61.23
N GLY A 22 -22.49 -6.26 60.91
CA GLY A 22 -23.39 -7.44 60.87
C GLY A 22 -23.07 -8.53 59.83
N GLY A 23 -22.77 -9.75 60.29
CA GLY A 23 -22.65 -10.96 59.45
C GLY A 23 -21.43 -11.83 59.79
N ALA A 24 -21.66 -13.09 60.17
CA ALA A 24 -20.62 -14.00 60.69
C ALA A 24 -20.71 -15.42 60.02
N PRO A 25 -20.13 -16.53 60.52
CA PRO A 25 -19.06 -17.20 59.76
C PRO A 25 -19.29 -18.71 59.51
N GLY A 26 -18.31 -19.37 58.86
CA GLY A 26 -18.21 -20.84 58.86
C GLY A 26 -17.00 -21.36 58.08
N GLY A 27 -16.27 -22.34 58.63
CA GLY A 27 -15.24 -23.11 57.90
C GLY A 27 -13.87 -23.21 58.58
N GLY A 28 -13.60 -24.37 59.19
CA GLY A 28 -12.29 -24.84 59.69
C GLY A 28 -12.46 -26.16 60.44
N PRO A 29 -11.38 -26.90 60.80
CA PRO A 29 -9.97 -26.54 60.71
C PRO A 29 -9.13 -27.63 59.96
N GLU A 30 -7.85 -27.80 60.36
CA GLU A 30 -6.85 -28.81 59.93
C GLU A 30 -6.17 -28.60 58.56
N GLY A 31 -4.83 -28.69 58.42
CA GLY A 31 -3.80 -28.78 59.47
C GLY A 31 -2.36 -28.97 58.95
N SER A 32 -1.38 -28.39 59.67
CA SER A 32 0.09 -28.56 59.49
C SER A 32 0.75 -27.95 58.22
N SER A 33 2.07 -27.72 58.14
CA SER A 33 3.03 -27.18 59.13
C SER A 33 4.37 -26.78 58.47
N SER A 34 5.14 -25.90 59.13
CA SER A 34 6.58 -25.63 58.92
C SER A 34 7.06 -24.99 57.59
N GLY A 35 8.18 -24.26 57.64
CA GLY A 35 8.84 -23.66 56.47
C GLY A 35 9.55 -22.31 56.75
N ALA A 36 10.72 -22.34 57.38
CA ALA A 36 11.47 -21.13 57.74
C ALA A 36 12.08 -20.39 56.52
N GLY A 37 12.27 -19.07 56.63
CA GLY A 37 12.93 -18.23 55.63
C GLY A 37 14.43 -18.03 55.89
N ALA A 38 15.15 -17.56 54.86
CA ALA A 38 16.55 -17.14 54.92
C ALA A 38 16.82 -15.97 53.94
N ALA A 39 17.96 -15.30 54.05
CA ALA A 39 18.20 -13.98 53.47
C ALA A 39 19.28 -13.95 52.36
N VAL A 40 19.27 -12.85 51.59
CA VAL A 40 20.38 -12.16 50.88
C VAL A 40 21.55 -13.02 50.34
N GLY A 41 21.70 -13.03 49.01
CA GLY A 41 22.89 -13.48 48.27
C GLY A 41 23.09 -12.66 46.98
N SER A 42 24.32 -12.51 46.49
CA SER A 42 24.66 -11.50 45.47
C SER A 42 25.41 -12.02 44.23
N SER A 43 25.10 -11.40 43.08
CA SER A 43 25.90 -11.38 41.84
C SER A 43 26.06 -12.76 41.12
N PRO A 44 26.82 -12.90 40.01
CA PRO A 44 26.15 -13.10 38.71
C PRO A 44 26.54 -14.39 37.97
N VAL A 45 25.59 -14.99 37.24
CA VAL A 45 25.82 -16.22 36.48
C VAL A 45 25.86 -15.97 34.97
N VAL A 46 27.02 -16.22 34.37
CA VAL A 46 27.20 -16.44 32.93
C VAL A 46 27.04 -17.94 32.65
N PRO A 47 26.17 -18.35 31.71
CA PRO A 47 26.24 -19.68 31.09
C PRO A 47 27.03 -19.62 29.77
N SER A 48 27.85 -20.63 29.55
CA SER A 48 28.68 -20.82 28.35
C SER A 48 27.88 -21.29 27.13
N ALA A 49 28.57 -21.30 25.97
CA ALA A 49 28.05 -21.73 24.68
C ALA A 49 27.30 -23.08 24.71
N GLY A 50 26.06 -23.08 24.23
CA GLY A 50 25.30 -24.28 23.86
C GLY A 50 25.13 -24.35 22.34
N ALA A 51 25.72 -25.36 21.70
CA ALA A 51 25.64 -25.54 20.24
C ALA A 51 24.25 -26.06 19.82
N ALA A 52 23.31 -25.14 19.55
CA ALA A 52 22.01 -25.47 18.99
C ALA A 52 22.18 -26.10 17.59
N ARG A 53 21.82 -27.38 17.48
CA ARG A 53 22.05 -28.19 16.27
C ARG A 53 21.21 -27.67 15.09
N LEU A 54 21.81 -27.66 13.91
CA LEU A 54 21.10 -27.56 12.63
C LEU A 54 20.16 -28.76 12.49
N SER A 55 18.87 -28.57 12.76
CA SER A 55 17.82 -29.53 12.42
C SER A 55 17.55 -29.45 10.92
N SER A 56 18.23 -30.31 10.14
CA SER A 56 17.96 -30.52 8.73
C SER A 56 16.59 -31.21 8.54
N GLY A 57 15.51 -30.44 8.70
CA GLY A 57 14.16 -30.85 8.40
C GLY A 57 14.01 -31.10 6.90
N GLY A 58 14.13 -32.36 6.49
CA GLY A 58 14.03 -32.75 5.09
C GLY A 58 12.68 -32.33 4.50
N ALA A 59 12.70 -31.80 3.27
CA ALA A 59 11.49 -31.38 2.60
C ALA A 59 10.55 -32.59 2.42
N PRO A 60 9.29 -32.54 2.87
CA PRO A 60 8.30 -33.49 2.41
C PRO A 60 8.12 -33.26 0.91
N ALA A 61 8.40 -34.27 0.09
CA ALA A 61 8.19 -34.21 -1.35
C ALA A 61 6.69 -34.00 -1.60
N ALA A 62 6.31 -32.76 -1.93
CA ALA A 62 4.91 -32.36 -2.03
C ALA A 62 4.25 -33.03 -3.24
N SER A 63 3.60 -34.17 -3.00
CA SER A 63 2.82 -34.90 -3.99
C SER A 63 1.82 -33.96 -4.68
N PRO A 64 1.60 -34.07 -6.01
CA PRO A 64 0.79 -33.10 -6.76
C PRO A 64 -0.68 -33.00 -6.29
N VAL A 65 -1.15 -33.98 -5.49
CA VAL A 65 -2.47 -34.01 -4.85
C VAL A 65 -2.66 -32.92 -3.77
N ALA A 66 -1.57 -32.43 -3.15
CA ALA A 66 -1.65 -31.38 -2.13
C ALA A 66 -1.93 -29.98 -2.70
N ALA A 67 -1.54 -29.71 -3.95
CA ALA A 67 -1.85 -28.43 -4.60
C ALA A 67 -3.34 -28.29 -4.95
N THR A 68 -4.02 -29.40 -5.24
CA THR A 68 -5.46 -29.43 -5.54
C THR A 68 -6.35 -29.18 -4.32
N SER A 69 -5.92 -29.50 -3.09
CA SER A 69 -6.78 -29.34 -1.90
C SER A 69 -6.98 -27.88 -1.50
N GLY A 70 -5.94 -27.04 -1.53
CA GLY A 70 -6.06 -25.61 -1.19
C GLY A 70 -7.03 -24.87 -2.10
N VAL A 71 -6.94 -25.09 -3.42
CA VAL A 71 -7.87 -24.52 -4.40
C VAL A 71 -9.29 -25.07 -4.21
N ALA A 72 -9.42 -26.36 -3.90
CA ALA A 72 -10.73 -26.98 -3.63
C ALA A 72 -11.41 -26.42 -2.37
N VAL A 73 -10.67 -26.13 -1.29
CA VAL A 73 -11.23 -25.52 -0.06
C VAL A 73 -11.77 -24.11 -0.36
N VAL A 74 -10.98 -23.26 -1.02
CA VAL A 74 -11.39 -21.89 -1.36
C VAL A 74 -12.61 -21.86 -2.30
N LEU A 75 -12.67 -22.78 -3.27
CA LEU A 75 -13.86 -22.94 -4.11
C LEU A 75 -15.07 -23.45 -3.32
N ARG A 76 -14.87 -24.40 -2.40
CA ARG A 76 -15.93 -25.04 -1.61
C ARG A 76 -16.57 -24.10 -0.59
N GLU A 77 -15.79 -23.22 0.03
CA GLU A 77 -16.28 -22.26 1.03
C GLU A 77 -16.71 -20.93 0.40
N GLY A 78 -16.04 -20.47 -0.67
CA GLY A 78 -16.32 -19.17 -1.30
C GLY A 78 -17.34 -19.19 -2.45
N PHE A 79 -17.29 -20.21 -3.32
CA PHE A 79 -18.06 -20.23 -4.59
C PHE A 79 -19.17 -21.29 -4.66
N LEU A 80 -19.14 -22.30 -3.80
CA LEU A 80 -20.13 -23.39 -3.78
C LEU A 80 -21.15 -23.27 -2.64
N THR A 81 -21.35 -22.06 -2.10
CA THR A 81 -22.47 -21.80 -1.19
C THR A 81 -23.80 -21.94 -1.94
N SER A 82 -24.83 -22.47 -1.27
CA SER A 82 -26.14 -22.67 -1.90
C SER A 82 -26.73 -21.39 -2.50
N GLY A 83 -26.53 -20.24 -1.84
CA GLY A 83 -26.96 -18.93 -2.34
C GLY A 83 -26.24 -18.48 -3.62
N THR A 84 -24.91 -18.63 -3.71
CA THR A 84 -24.17 -18.26 -4.93
C THR A 84 -24.48 -19.20 -6.10
N LEU A 85 -24.65 -20.50 -5.83
CA LEU A 85 -25.08 -21.48 -6.83
C LEU A 85 -26.49 -21.21 -7.35
N LEU A 86 -27.47 -20.94 -6.47
CA LEU A 86 -28.85 -20.63 -6.87
C LEU A 86 -28.95 -19.33 -7.66
N ALA A 87 -28.26 -18.27 -7.21
CA ALA A 87 -28.26 -16.99 -7.92
C ALA A 87 -27.51 -17.05 -9.26
N GLY A 88 -26.41 -17.82 -9.34
CA GLY A 88 -25.72 -18.12 -10.61
C GLY A 88 -26.58 -18.94 -11.58
N LEU A 89 -27.32 -19.93 -11.08
CA LEU A 89 -28.27 -20.71 -11.88
C LEU A 89 -29.43 -19.84 -12.38
N ALA A 90 -30.01 -18.98 -11.54
CA ALA A 90 -31.05 -18.05 -11.94
C ALA A 90 -30.55 -17.06 -13.03
N LEU A 91 -29.33 -16.56 -12.89
CA LEU A 91 -28.68 -15.69 -13.87
C LEU A 91 -28.46 -16.42 -15.23
N PHE A 92 -28.04 -17.69 -15.19
CA PHE A 92 -27.89 -18.54 -16.37
C PHE A 92 -29.24 -18.82 -17.05
N VAL A 93 -30.27 -19.21 -16.29
CA VAL A 93 -31.63 -19.46 -16.80
C VAL A 93 -32.23 -18.19 -17.42
N ALA A 94 -32.04 -17.02 -16.80
CA ALA A 94 -32.48 -15.74 -17.37
C ALA A 94 -31.77 -15.42 -18.69
N ALA A 95 -30.45 -15.62 -18.77
CA ALA A 95 -29.68 -15.41 -19.99
C ALA A 95 -30.11 -16.36 -21.13
N VAL A 96 -30.28 -17.65 -20.83
CA VAL A 96 -30.76 -18.65 -21.80
C VAL A 96 -32.19 -18.34 -22.24
N GLY A 97 -33.09 -17.96 -21.32
CA GLY A 97 -34.46 -17.58 -21.63
C GLY A 97 -34.56 -16.34 -22.54
N VAL A 98 -33.74 -15.32 -22.31
CA VAL A 98 -33.63 -14.15 -23.18
C VAL A 98 -33.14 -14.54 -24.58
N ILE A 99 -32.07 -15.33 -24.68
CA ILE A 99 -31.50 -15.76 -25.96
C ILE A 99 -32.51 -16.63 -26.73
N ALA A 100 -33.17 -17.57 -26.04
CA ALA A 100 -34.20 -18.43 -26.63
C ALA A 100 -35.42 -17.62 -27.10
N GLY A 101 -35.89 -16.64 -26.33
CA GLY A 101 -37.01 -15.77 -26.72
C GLY A 101 -36.70 -14.90 -27.96
N VAL A 102 -35.46 -14.42 -28.09
CA VAL A 102 -35.00 -13.69 -29.29
C VAL A 102 -34.86 -14.61 -30.50
N LEU A 103 -34.35 -15.83 -30.31
CA LEU A 103 -34.21 -16.83 -31.39
C LEU A 103 -35.55 -17.40 -31.85
N GLY A 104 -36.49 -17.62 -30.94
CA GLY A 104 -37.85 -18.14 -31.20
C GLY A 104 -38.80 -17.16 -31.90
N GLY A 105 -38.29 -16.03 -32.41
CA GLY A 105 -39.06 -15.10 -33.24
C GLY A 105 -40.11 -14.27 -32.50
N ALA A 106 -40.10 -14.25 -31.16
CA ALA A 106 -41.09 -13.59 -30.32
C ALA A 106 -40.97 -12.05 -30.32
N GLN A 107 -41.13 -11.41 -31.49
CA GLN A 107 -41.05 -9.95 -31.68
C GLN A 107 -42.29 -9.19 -31.16
N SER A 108 -42.97 -9.71 -30.13
CA SER A 108 -44.07 -8.98 -29.48
C SER A 108 -43.53 -7.73 -28.78
N ARG A 109 -44.35 -6.67 -28.67
CA ARG A 109 -43.99 -5.48 -27.89
C ARG A 109 -43.61 -5.86 -26.45
N GLY A 110 -44.29 -6.86 -25.86
CA GLY A 110 -44.03 -7.36 -24.52
C GLY A 110 -42.59 -7.89 -24.33
N VAL A 111 -42.10 -8.75 -25.22
CA VAL A 111 -40.71 -9.29 -25.12
C VAL A 111 -39.68 -8.18 -25.26
N ARG A 112 -39.92 -7.21 -26.17
CA ARG A 112 -39.04 -6.06 -26.34
C ARG A 112 -39.04 -5.15 -25.10
N ILE A 113 -40.20 -4.90 -24.49
CA ILE A 113 -40.32 -4.12 -23.25
C ILE A 113 -39.65 -4.87 -22.08
N ALA A 114 -39.83 -6.19 -21.98
CA ALA A 114 -39.16 -7.01 -20.96
C ALA A 114 -37.63 -7.02 -21.12
N LEU A 115 -37.11 -7.01 -22.36
CA LEU A 115 -35.68 -6.89 -22.63
C LEU A 115 -35.15 -5.49 -22.28
N GLU A 116 -35.88 -4.43 -22.63
CA GLU A 116 -35.53 -3.04 -22.31
C GLU A 116 -35.55 -2.82 -20.78
N ALA A 117 -36.60 -3.28 -20.09
CA ALA A 117 -36.72 -3.24 -18.64
C ALA A 117 -35.64 -4.09 -17.94
N GLY A 118 -35.40 -5.33 -18.39
CA GLY A 118 -34.36 -6.20 -17.83
C GLY A 118 -32.95 -5.63 -17.99
N CYS A 119 -32.65 -5.01 -19.13
CA CYS A 119 -31.37 -4.34 -19.34
C CYS A 119 -31.22 -3.09 -18.44
N VAL A 120 -32.28 -2.30 -18.25
CA VAL A 120 -32.31 -1.16 -17.32
C VAL A 120 -32.21 -1.62 -15.85
N VAL A 121 -32.85 -2.73 -15.46
CA VAL A 121 -32.77 -3.28 -14.10
C VAL A 121 -31.37 -3.84 -13.81
N VAL A 122 -30.74 -4.56 -14.75
CA VAL A 122 -29.37 -5.08 -14.55
C VAL A 122 -28.35 -3.93 -14.51
N LEU A 123 -28.40 -2.99 -15.46
CA LEU A 123 -27.48 -1.85 -15.48
C LEU A 123 -27.72 -0.90 -14.31
N GLY A 124 -28.99 -0.60 -13.99
CA GLY A 124 -29.39 0.23 -12.87
C GLY A 124 -29.03 -0.41 -11.53
N GLY A 125 -29.21 -1.72 -11.38
CA GLY A 125 -28.78 -2.48 -10.21
C GLY A 125 -27.27 -2.43 -10.01
N LEU A 126 -26.48 -2.66 -11.05
CA LEU A 126 -25.01 -2.55 -11.00
C LEU A 126 -24.53 -1.13 -10.65
N VAL A 127 -25.15 -0.09 -11.23
CA VAL A 127 -24.82 1.32 -10.93
C VAL A 127 -25.23 1.69 -9.51
N TRP A 128 -26.42 1.28 -9.06
CA TRP A 128 -26.91 1.53 -7.70
C TRP A 128 -26.04 0.82 -6.66
N GLN A 129 -25.73 -0.47 -6.86
CA GLN A 129 -24.86 -1.27 -5.99
C GLN A 129 -23.46 -0.66 -5.86
N ALA A 130 -22.90 -0.14 -6.96
CA ALA A 130 -21.61 0.56 -6.96
C ALA A 130 -21.67 1.94 -6.26
N ALA A 131 -22.80 2.64 -6.33
CA ALA A 131 -22.99 3.95 -5.72
C ALA A 131 -23.37 3.91 -4.23
N SER A 132 -24.01 2.84 -3.75
CA SER A 132 -24.68 2.82 -2.45
C SER A 132 -23.93 2.09 -1.32
N ARG A 133 -22.81 1.41 -1.60
CA ARG A 133 -22.18 0.45 -0.65
C ARG A 133 -20.73 0.70 -0.27
N GLY A 134 -19.97 1.49 -1.05
CA GLY A 134 -18.53 1.66 -0.83
C GLY A 134 -17.70 0.39 -1.15
N SER A 135 -16.42 0.42 -0.81
CA SER A 135 -15.50 -0.71 -0.98
C SER A 135 -15.71 -1.78 0.09
N VAL A 136 -15.66 -3.06 -0.30
CA VAL A 136 -15.68 -4.18 0.65
C VAL A 136 -14.25 -4.60 0.99
N ASP A 137 -13.90 -4.48 2.27
CA ASP A 137 -12.57 -4.76 2.83
C ASP A 137 -12.50 -6.10 3.60
N ALA A 138 -11.31 -6.69 3.67
CA ALA A 138 -11.08 -7.97 4.36
C ALA A 138 -11.48 -7.94 5.85
N GLY A 139 -11.39 -6.78 6.51
CA GLY A 139 -11.83 -6.61 7.89
C GLY A 139 -13.33 -6.84 8.09
N ALA A 140 -14.17 -6.52 7.09
CA ALA A 140 -15.61 -6.77 7.14
C ALA A 140 -15.95 -8.27 6.97
N LEU A 141 -15.19 -8.99 6.13
CA LEU A 141 -15.31 -10.44 6.00
C LEU A 141 -14.87 -11.15 7.29
N ALA A 142 -13.72 -10.75 7.85
CA ALA A 142 -13.17 -11.33 9.09
C ALA A 142 -14.08 -11.09 10.31
N GLY A 143 -14.89 -10.03 10.31
CA GLY A 143 -15.91 -9.76 11.34
C GLY A 143 -17.18 -10.61 11.24
N GLY A 144 -17.22 -11.64 10.37
CA GLY A 144 -18.40 -12.47 10.15
C GLY A 144 -19.46 -11.84 9.25
N GLY A 145 -19.14 -10.74 8.55
CA GLY A 145 -20.02 -10.14 7.56
C GLY A 145 -20.26 -11.11 6.40
N THR A 146 -21.53 -11.41 6.11
CA THR A 146 -21.88 -12.25 4.98
C THR A 146 -21.46 -11.57 3.67
N VAL A 147 -20.60 -12.24 2.90
CA VAL A 147 -20.24 -11.80 1.54
C VAL A 147 -21.53 -11.82 0.72
N ASP A 148 -22.03 -10.64 0.33
CA ASP A 148 -23.26 -10.55 -0.45
C ASP A 148 -23.06 -11.31 -1.78
N PRO A 149 -23.87 -12.36 -2.07
CA PRO A 149 -23.77 -13.13 -3.32
C PRO A 149 -23.87 -12.26 -4.58
N LEU A 150 -24.53 -11.11 -4.48
CA LEU A 150 -24.66 -10.14 -5.57
C LEU A 150 -23.33 -9.45 -5.92
N LEU A 151 -22.37 -9.36 -4.99
CA LEU A 151 -21.04 -8.83 -5.26
C LEU A 151 -20.18 -9.85 -6.03
N VAL A 152 -20.27 -11.14 -5.65
CA VAL A 152 -19.58 -12.26 -6.32
C VAL A 152 -20.07 -12.42 -7.77
N LEU A 153 -21.36 -12.19 -8.01
CA LEU A 153 -21.98 -12.31 -9.34
C LEU A 153 -21.87 -11.04 -10.21
N ALA A 154 -21.43 -9.91 -9.66
CA ALA A 154 -21.39 -8.63 -10.38
C ALA A 154 -20.61 -8.67 -11.72
N PRO A 155 -19.44 -9.33 -11.85
CA PRO A 155 -18.77 -9.45 -13.15
C PRO A 155 -19.56 -10.26 -14.18
N GLY A 156 -20.28 -11.30 -13.74
CA GLY A 156 -21.13 -12.13 -14.61
C GLY A 156 -22.37 -11.38 -15.09
N ALA A 157 -23.05 -10.67 -14.17
CA ALA A 157 -24.18 -9.81 -14.51
C ALA A 157 -23.77 -8.67 -15.46
N ALA A 158 -22.60 -8.08 -15.26
CA ALA A 158 -22.10 -7.00 -16.12
C ALA A 158 -21.59 -7.50 -17.49
N ALA A 159 -21.02 -8.71 -17.57
CA ALA A 159 -20.73 -9.37 -18.85
C ALA A 159 -22.03 -9.67 -19.62
N LEU A 160 -23.08 -10.13 -18.95
CA LEU A 160 -24.41 -10.29 -19.55
C LEU A 160 -25.01 -8.96 -20.01
N ALA A 161 -24.83 -7.87 -19.26
CA ALA A 161 -25.24 -6.54 -19.69
C ALA A 161 -24.54 -6.11 -21.00
N CYS A 162 -23.28 -6.48 -21.21
CA CYS A 162 -22.59 -6.28 -22.50
C CYS A 162 -23.26 -7.07 -23.64
N GLY A 163 -23.76 -8.29 -23.36
CA GLY A 163 -24.57 -9.06 -24.30
C GLY A 163 -25.94 -8.43 -24.62
N LEU A 164 -26.64 -7.91 -23.60
CA LEU A 164 -27.91 -7.20 -23.80
C LEU A 164 -27.71 -5.89 -24.61
N LEU A 165 -26.61 -5.18 -24.37
CA LEU A 165 -26.22 -4.02 -25.17
C LEU A 165 -25.87 -4.43 -26.61
N ALA A 166 -25.18 -5.55 -26.83
CA ALA A 166 -24.96 -6.08 -28.17
C ALA A 166 -26.27 -6.44 -28.90
N LEU A 167 -27.22 -7.09 -28.22
CA LEU A 167 -28.58 -7.34 -28.76
C LEU A 167 -29.29 -6.05 -29.20
N ARG A 168 -29.03 -4.92 -28.51
CA ARG A 168 -29.62 -3.62 -28.82
C ARG A 168 -28.90 -2.84 -29.91
N LEU A 169 -27.57 -2.86 -29.92
CA LEU A 169 -26.72 -2.02 -30.78
C LEU A 169 -26.40 -2.66 -32.13
N VAL A 170 -26.34 -3.99 -32.23
CA VAL A 170 -26.06 -4.69 -33.49
C VAL A 170 -27.15 -4.47 -34.55
N PRO A 171 -28.46 -4.56 -34.27
CA PRO A 171 -29.49 -4.33 -35.29
C PRO A 171 -29.48 -2.93 -35.95
N PRO A 172 -29.36 -1.80 -35.24
CA PRO A 172 -29.22 -0.49 -35.89
C PRO A 172 -27.86 -0.32 -36.58
N LEU A 173 -26.77 -0.86 -36.02
CA LEU A 173 -25.44 -0.80 -36.63
C LEU A 173 -25.37 -1.55 -37.97
N LEU A 174 -25.96 -2.74 -38.06
CA LEU A 174 -26.08 -3.47 -39.33
C LEU A 174 -26.93 -2.70 -40.36
N ARG A 175 -27.98 -1.99 -39.92
CA ARG A 175 -28.82 -1.17 -40.81
C ARG A 175 -28.10 0.09 -41.31
N SER A 176 -27.29 0.76 -40.49
CA SER A 176 -26.49 1.90 -40.93
C SER A 176 -25.33 1.47 -41.84
N LEU A 177 -24.65 0.37 -41.52
CA LEU A 177 -23.63 -0.21 -42.38
C LEU A 177 -24.21 -0.65 -43.74
N ALA A 178 -25.39 -1.28 -43.77
CA ALA A 178 -26.04 -1.67 -45.01
C ALA A 178 -26.40 -0.47 -45.91
N ARG A 179 -26.79 0.68 -45.33
CA ARG A 179 -27.00 1.94 -46.08
C ARG A 179 -25.69 2.51 -46.64
N GLY A 180 -24.59 2.39 -45.89
CA GLY A 180 -23.26 2.79 -46.37
C GLY A 180 -22.61 1.78 -47.33
N ALA A 181 -23.21 0.61 -47.54
CA ALA A 181 -22.56 -0.52 -48.21
C ALA A 181 -22.51 -0.40 -49.74
N GLU A 182 -23.20 0.58 -50.33
CA GLU A 182 -23.29 0.83 -51.78
C GLU A 182 -21.91 0.96 -52.49
N ARG A 183 -20.86 1.30 -51.74
CA ARG A 183 -19.48 1.46 -52.23
C ARG A 183 -18.57 0.26 -51.98
N LEU A 184 -19.06 -0.83 -51.36
CA LEU A 184 -18.25 -2.03 -51.11
C LEU A 184 -18.25 -2.99 -52.31
N PRO A 185 -17.17 -3.76 -52.51
CA PRO A 185 -17.16 -4.86 -53.47
C PRO A 185 -18.27 -5.89 -53.20
N VAL A 186 -18.71 -6.57 -54.27
CA VAL A 186 -19.89 -7.47 -54.28
C VAL A 186 -19.88 -8.50 -53.14
N GLY A 187 -18.73 -9.11 -52.84
CA GLY A 187 -18.60 -10.09 -51.75
C GLY A 187 -18.98 -9.56 -50.35
N PRO A 188 -18.25 -8.58 -49.78
CA PRO A 188 -18.59 -7.99 -48.50
C PRO A 188 -19.93 -7.23 -48.49
N TYR A 189 -20.37 -6.66 -49.63
CA TYR A 189 -21.71 -6.11 -49.78
C TYR A 189 -22.80 -7.17 -49.55
N LEU A 190 -22.75 -8.30 -50.26
CA LEU A 190 -23.69 -9.40 -50.11
C LEU A 190 -23.64 -10.04 -48.71
N ALA A 191 -22.48 -10.04 -48.05
CA ALA A 191 -22.36 -10.48 -46.66
C ALA A 191 -23.08 -9.52 -45.69
N LEU A 192 -22.85 -8.20 -45.81
CA LEU A 192 -23.54 -7.18 -45.02
C LEU A 192 -25.06 -7.23 -45.20
N VAL A 193 -25.55 -7.35 -46.43
CA VAL A 193 -26.98 -7.46 -46.72
C VAL A 193 -27.58 -8.75 -46.13
N ALA A 194 -26.87 -9.88 -46.21
CA ALA A 194 -27.33 -11.16 -45.65
C ALA A 194 -27.35 -11.20 -44.10
N LEU A 195 -26.53 -10.38 -43.43
CA LEU A 195 -26.62 -10.15 -41.99
C LEU A 195 -27.78 -9.18 -41.65
N ALA A 196 -27.91 -8.08 -42.40
CA ALA A 196 -28.94 -7.07 -42.20
C ALA A 196 -30.37 -7.59 -42.44
N ARG A 197 -30.56 -8.64 -43.25
CA ARG A 197 -31.85 -9.33 -43.47
C ARG A 197 -32.34 -10.13 -42.25
N GLN A 198 -31.45 -10.68 -41.42
CA GLN A 198 -31.83 -11.48 -40.23
C GLN A 198 -31.15 -10.95 -38.94
N PRO A 199 -31.38 -9.66 -38.59
CA PRO A 199 -30.56 -8.96 -37.60
C PRO A 199 -30.70 -9.54 -36.18
N ALA A 200 -31.82 -10.18 -35.85
CA ALA A 200 -32.02 -10.83 -34.55
C ALA A 200 -31.09 -12.05 -34.35
N ARG A 201 -30.91 -12.88 -35.39
CA ARG A 201 -30.01 -14.05 -35.35
C ARG A 201 -28.55 -13.62 -35.27
N THR A 202 -28.13 -12.64 -36.08
CA THR A 202 -26.79 -12.06 -36.00
C THR A 202 -26.54 -11.40 -34.64
N ALA A 203 -27.49 -10.61 -34.13
CA ALA A 203 -27.36 -9.97 -32.82
C ALA A 203 -27.24 -11.00 -31.68
N ALA A 204 -28.00 -12.11 -31.72
CA ALA A 204 -27.87 -13.19 -30.74
C ALA A 204 -26.48 -13.85 -30.79
N ALA A 205 -25.96 -14.16 -31.98
CA ALA A 205 -24.62 -14.72 -32.15
C ALA A 205 -23.52 -13.75 -31.65
N VAL A 206 -23.59 -12.47 -32.03
CA VAL A 206 -22.68 -11.42 -31.55
C VAL A 206 -22.77 -11.26 -30.03
N ALA A 207 -23.98 -11.33 -29.45
CA ALA A 207 -24.17 -11.20 -28.00
C ALA A 207 -23.52 -12.34 -27.22
N VAL A 208 -23.67 -13.60 -27.63
CA VAL A 208 -23.00 -14.73 -26.94
C VAL A 208 -21.48 -14.57 -27.01
N VAL A 209 -20.93 -14.25 -28.19
CA VAL A 209 -19.49 -13.99 -28.36
C VAL A 209 -19.03 -12.84 -27.47
N ALA A 210 -19.80 -11.74 -27.40
CA ALA A 210 -19.48 -10.58 -26.58
C ALA A 210 -19.52 -10.89 -25.07
N VAL A 211 -20.49 -11.66 -24.57
CA VAL A 211 -20.55 -12.08 -23.15
C VAL A 211 -19.33 -12.93 -22.80
N SER A 212 -19.04 -13.97 -23.58
CA SER A 212 -17.93 -14.88 -23.31
C SER A 212 -16.56 -14.20 -23.43
N ALA A 213 -16.39 -13.32 -24.41
CA ALA A 213 -15.18 -12.51 -24.55
C ALA A 213 -15.06 -11.42 -23.47
N ALA A 214 -16.16 -10.80 -23.02
CA ALA A 214 -16.14 -9.86 -21.90
C ALA A 214 -15.74 -10.54 -20.58
N ALA A 215 -16.34 -11.69 -20.27
CA ALA A 215 -15.98 -12.48 -19.09
C ALA A 215 -14.50 -12.93 -19.14
N GLY A 216 -14.03 -13.42 -20.29
CA GLY A 216 -12.65 -13.88 -20.44
C GLY A 216 -11.61 -12.75 -20.39
N THR A 217 -11.88 -11.61 -21.04
CA THR A 217 -10.97 -10.45 -21.01
C THR A 217 -11.00 -9.72 -19.66
N PHE A 218 -12.15 -9.67 -18.98
CA PHE A 218 -12.24 -9.25 -17.57
C PHE A 218 -11.33 -10.13 -16.68
N ALA A 219 -11.38 -11.45 -16.83
CA ALA A 219 -10.60 -12.36 -16.01
C ALA A 219 -9.07 -12.19 -16.23
N LEU A 220 -8.64 -11.94 -17.49
CA LEU A 220 -7.25 -11.54 -17.77
C LEU A 220 -6.87 -10.19 -17.13
N GLY A 221 -7.75 -9.19 -17.24
CA GLY A 221 -7.54 -7.86 -16.67
C GLY A 221 -7.45 -7.88 -15.14
N HIS A 222 -8.34 -8.62 -14.48
CA HIS A 222 -8.33 -8.77 -13.02
C HIS A 222 -7.13 -9.59 -12.54
N ALA A 223 -6.75 -10.67 -13.24
CA ALA A 223 -5.52 -11.41 -12.94
C ALA A 223 -4.25 -10.54 -13.10
N ARG A 224 -4.21 -9.64 -14.10
CA ARG A 224 -3.10 -8.69 -14.28
C ARG A 224 -3.10 -7.61 -13.21
N THR A 225 -4.27 -7.10 -12.81
CA THR A 225 -4.44 -6.19 -11.66
C THR A 225 -3.90 -6.79 -10.37
N LEU A 226 -4.32 -8.02 -10.03
CA LEU A 226 -3.85 -8.72 -8.83
C LEU A 226 -2.33 -8.99 -8.86
N GLN A 227 -1.79 -9.39 -10.01
CA GLN A 227 -0.34 -9.57 -10.18
C GLN A 227 0.43 -8.24 -10.02
N GLN A 228 -0.09 -7.13 -10.57
CA GLN A 228 0.53 -5.82 -10.41
C GLN A 228 0.45 -5.34 -8.95
N GLY A 229 -0.70 -5.52 -8.30
CA GLY A 229 -0.89 -5.19 -6.88
C GLY A 229 0.09 -5.90 -5.95
N ALA A 230 0.48 -7.15 -6.24
CA ALA A 230 1.52 -7.84 -5.49
C ALA A 230 2.90 -7.17 -5.61
N LEU A 231 3.24 -6.66 -6.80
CA LEU A 231 4.50 -5.91 -7.04
C LEU A 231 4.46 -4.52 -6.39
N ASP A 232 3.33 -3.82 -6.48
CA ASP A 232 3.10 -2.52 -5.83
C ASP A 232 3.21 -2.65 -4.30
N GLN A 233 2.62 -3.70 -3.71
CA GLN A 233 2.75 -4.00 -2.27
C GLN A 233 4.19 -4.32 -1.87
N ALA A 234 4.92 -5.11 -2.66
CA ALA A 234 6.33 -5.40 -2.39
C ALA A 234 7.17 -4.10 -2.39
N ALA A 235 6.97 -3.25 -3.39
CA ALA A 235 7.64 -1.95 -3.49
C ALA A 235 7.26 -0.99 -2.35
N TYR A 236 6.00 -0.97 -1.93
CA TYR A 236 5.54 -0.14 -0.81
C TYR A 236 6.09 -0.59 0.54
N ARG A 237 6.29 -1.90 0.76
CA ARG A 237 6.87 -2.45 2.00
C ARG A 237 8.37 -2.14 2.13
N THR A 238 9.10 -1.98 1.03
CA THR A 238 10.54 -1.63 1.01
C THR A 238 10.83 -0.14 0.78
N ALA A 239 9.96 0.59 0.08
CA ALA A 239 10.20 1.91 -0.50
C ALA A 239 11.35 2.00 -1.53
N GLY A 240 12.53 1.47 -1.20
CA GLY A 240 13.62 1.19 -2.14
C GLY A 240 13.50 -0.17 -2.83
N ASP A 241 14.51 -0.56 -3.60
CA ASP A 241 14.75 -1.95 -4.02
C ASP A 241 15.24 -2.81 -2.86
N VAL A 242 16.04 -2.23 -1.97
CA VAL A 242 16.50 -2.85 -0.72
C VAL A 242 16.24 -1.89 0.44
N ARG A 243 15.69 -2.42 1.54
CA ARG A 243 15.45 -1.72 2.81
C ARG A 243 16.23 -2.43 3.90
N GLY A 244 17.42 -1.93 4.23
CA GLY A 244 18.18 -2.45 5.36
C GLY A 244 17.60 -1.97 6.68
N LEU A 245 17.51 -2.88 7.64
CA LEU A 245 16.92 -2.67 8.96
C LEU A 245 18.06 -2.67 9.99
N ARG A 246 18.21 -1.61 10.80
CA ARG A 246 19.40 -1.41 11.66
C ARG A 246 20.70 -1.39 10.81
N PRO A 247 20.97 -0.30 10.08
CA PRO A 247 22.23 -0.17 9.33
C PRO A 247 23.44 -0.38 10.25
N ALA A 248 24.50 -1.01 9.72
CA ALA A 248 25.72 -1.22 10.48
C ALA A 248 26.42 0.13 10.76
N ALA A 249 26.99 0.29 11.96
CA ALA A 249 27.68 1.52 12.41
C ALA A 249 29.05 1.76 11.72
N SER A 250 29.17 1.37 10.46
CA SER A 250 30.34 1.58 9.59
C SER A 250 29.94 1.78 8.11
N SER A 251 28.68 1.55 7.73
CA SER A 251 28.21 1.79 6.36
C SER A 251 27.89 3.26 6.15
N ARG A 252 28.89 4.03 5.72
CA ARG A 252 28.68 5.36 5.11
C ARG A 252 27.65 5.20 3.98
N PRO A 253 26.60 6.05 3.90
CA PRO A 253 25.62 5.95 2.83
C PRO A 253 26.30 6.18 1.48
N ASP A 254 26.01 5.28 0.55
CA ASP A 254 26.41 5.36 -0.85
C ASP A 254 25.48 6.30 -1.64
N ALA A 255 25.84 6.72 -2.84
CA ALA A 255 25.06 7.68 -3.63
C ALA A 255 23.62 7.21 -3.92
N ASP A 256 23.41 5.89 -4.03
CA ASP A 256 22.09 5.27 -4.24
C ASP A 256 21.34 4.92 -2.95
N GLN A 257 21.78 5.42 -1.78
CA GLN A 257 21.21 5.12 -0.46
C GLN A 257 20.74 6.39 0.28
N THR A 258 19.44 6.49 0.57
CA THR A 258 18.94 7.48 1.55
C THR A 258 18.94 6.86 2.95
N PRO A 259 19.52 7.54 3.97
CA PRO A 259 19.26 7.20 5.36
C PRO A 259 17.81 7.55 5.72
N VAL A 260 17.24 6.85 6.70
CA VAL A 260 15.87 7.07 7.17
C VAL A 260 15.77 7.10 8.69
N VAL A 261 15.26 8.23 9.19
CA VAL A 261 14.90 8.45 10.60
C VAL A 261 13.42 8.10 10.76
N ARG A 262 13.09 7.28 11.76
CA ARG A 262 11.70 6.87 12.04
C ARG A 262 11.39 7.08 13.51
N ILE A 263 10.41 7.95 13.80
CA ILE A 263 9.97 8.24 15.16
C ILE A 263 8.44 8.12 15.27
N LYS A 264 7.96 7.63 16.42
CA LYS A 264 6.53 7.68 16.78
C LYS A 264 6.30 8.96 17.55
N ALA A 265 5.32 9.76 17.16
CA ALA A 265 4.93 10.98 17.83
C ALA A 265 3.41 11.00 18.08
N GLU A 266 2.91 11.98 18.82
CA GLU A 266 1.48 12.18 19.05
C GLU A 266 1.08 13.64 18.80
N THR A 267 -0.07 13.90 18.18
CA THR A 267 -0.54 15.28 18.02
C THR A 267 -1.03 15.87 19.34
N LEU A 268 -0.53 17.05 19.71
CA LEU A 268 -0.96 17.76 20.92
C LEU A 268 -2.44 18.20 20.84
N GLY A 269 -3.06 18.48 21.99
CA GLY A 269 -4.46 18.93 22.11
C GLY A 269 -5.49 17.81 21.94
N ARG A 270 -5.48 17.08 20.81
CA ARG A 270 -6.32 15.89 20.57
C ARG A 270 -5.41 14.70 20.24
N PRO A 271 -5.00 13.88 21.22
CA PRO A 271 -4.07 12.76 21.01
C PRO A 271 -4.45 11.88 19.81
N LEU A 272 -3.43 11.53 19.04
CA LEU A 272 -3.48 10.67 17.86
C LEU A 272 -2.04 10.22 17.60
N PRO A 273 -1.72 8.91 17.62
CA PRO A 273 -0.39 8.44 17.26
C PRO A 273 -0.12 8.68 15.78
N VAL A 274 1.08 9.20 15.49
CA VAL A 274 1.57 9.52 14.15
C VAL A 274 2.92 8.86 13.94
N GLN A 275 3.10 8.21 12.80
CA GLN A 275 4.42 7.74 12.36
C GLN A 275 5.11 8.81 11.52
N VAL A 276 6.18 9.42 12.04
CA VAL A 276 6.99 10.39 11.30
C VAL A 276 8.19 9.68 10.69
N VAL A 277 8.38 9.87 9.39
CA VAL A 277 9.47 9.28 8.59
C VAL A 277 10.27 10.41 7.95
N GLY A 278 11.51 10.59 8.39
CA GLY A 278 12.48 11.44 7.72
C GLY A 278 13.18 10.67 6.62
N VAL A 279 13.08 11.13 5.37
CA VAL A 279 13.77 10.57 4.19
C VAL A 279 14.29 11.73 3.34
N GLY A 280 15.42 11.56 2.63
CA GLY A 280 16.01 12.64 1.84
C GLY A 280 15.04 13.14 0.77
N ALA A 281 14.70 14.43 0.78
CA ALA A 281 13.68 14.98 -0.11
C ALA A 281 14.03 14.77 -1.60
N GLU A 282 15.31 14.83 -1.95
CA GLU A 282 15.84 14.59 -3.30
C GLU A 282 15.77 13.13 -3.79
N ALA A 283 15.60 12.17 -2.86
CA ALA A 283 15.48 10.75 -3.15
C ALA A 283 14.02 10.33 -3.39
N LEU A 284 13.05 11.01 -2.74
CA LEU A 284 11.62 10.70 -2.84
C LEU A 284 11.11 10.42 -4.28
N PRO A 285 11.45 11.23 -5.31
CA PRO A 285 10.93 11.00 -6.67
C PRO A 285 11.56 9.80 -7.41
N ARG A 286 12.59 9.17 -6.83
CA ARG A 286 13.34 8.04 -7.40
C ARG A 286 13.01 6.70 -6.72
N LEU A 287 12.27 6.72 -5.61
CA LEU A 287 11.97 5.53 -4.82
C LEU A 287 10.86 4.68 -5.49
N PRO A 288 11.12 3.39 -5.82
CA PRO A 288 10.15 2.54 -6.53
C PRO A 288 8.87 2.22 -5.74
N GLY A 289 8.85 2.46 -4.41
CA GLY A 289 7.63 2.37 -3.60
C GLY A 289 6.73 3.60 -3.64
N TRP A 290 7.11 4.68 -4.33
CA TRP A 290 6.21 5.81 -4.58
C TRP A 290 5.34 5.58 -5.83
N ARG A 291 4.04 5.85 -5.72
CA ARG A 291 3.08 5.71 -6.83
C ARG A 291 2.36 7.04 -7.08
N GLU A 292 2.03 7.32 -8.35
CA GLU A 292 1.57 8.64 -8.78
C GLU A 292 0.22 9.06 -8.17
N ASP A 293 -0.65 8.10 -7.89
CA ASP A 293 -1.96 8.29 -7.26
C ASP A 293 -1.90 8.65 -5.76
N PHE A 294 -0.73 8.51 -5.12
CA PHE A 294 -0.57 8.85 -3.70
C PHE A 294 -0.77 10.34 -3.42
N SER A 295 -0.71 11.23 -4.43
CA SER A 295 -1.14 12.63 -4.28
C SER A 295 -1.61 13.22 -5.61
N ALA A 296 -2.51 14.21 -5.55
CA ALA A 296 -2.90 15.00 -6.71
C ALA A 296 -1.78 15.95 -7.20
N VAL A 297 -0.71 16.11 -6.43
CA VAL A 297 0.48 16.92 -6.78
C VAL A 297 1.67 15.98 -6.99
N PRO A 298 2.40 16.06 -8.13
CA PRO A 298 3.54 15.18 -8.39
C PRO A 298 4.59 15.22 -7.28
N ILE A 299 5.12 14.06 -6.89
CA ILE A 299 6.08 13.93 -5.77
C ILE A 299 7.33 14.79 -5.96
N ALA A 300 7.80 15.00 -7.20
CA ALA A 300 8.90 15.89 -7.52
C ALA A 300 8.64 17.38 -7.20
N GLN A 301 7.37 17.80 -7.11
CA GLN A 301 6.99 19.14 -6.63
C GLN A 301 6.85 19.15 -5.10
N LEU A 302 6.25 18.11 -4.51
CA LEU A 302 6.10 17.99 -3.06
C LEU A 302 7.46 17.89 -2.33
N ALA A 303 8.41 17.14 -2.90
CA ALA A 303 9.79 17.06 -2.44
C ALA A 303 10.46 18.44 -2.31
N LYS A 304 10.26 19.32 -3.29
CA LYS A 304 10.80 20.70 -3.23
C LYS A 304 10.17 21.53 -2.09
N ARG A 305 8.95 21.22 -1.65
CA ARG A 305 8.30 21.89 -0.51
C ARG A 305 8.76 21.38 0.86
N LEU A 306 9.50 20.26 0.90
CA LEU A 306 10.19 19.82 2.12
C LEU A 306 11.50 20.59 2.37
N ASP A 307 11.93 21.44 1.43
CA ASP A 307 13.08 22.35 1.57
C ASP A 307 14.35 21.63 2.06
N GLY A 308 14.61 20.41 1.56
CA GLY A 308 15.52 19.46 2.19
C GLY A 308 16.96 19.94 2.34
N ASP A 309 17.60 19.58 3.45
CA ASP A 309 18.97 19.99 3.78
C ASP A 309 19.89 18.75 3.85
N PRO A 310 20.71 18.48 2.81
CA PRO A 310 21.58 17.31 2.79
C PRO A 310 22.68 17.36 3.86
N ASN A 311 23.01 18.55 4.37
CA ASN A 311 23.98 18.71 5.45
C ASN A 311 23.36 18.51 6.84
N GLY A 312 22.03 18.57 6.98
CA GLY A 312 21.34 18.45 8.27
C GLY A 312 21.54 17.12 9.02
N LEU A 313 22.09 16.10 8.35
CA LEU A 313 22.56 14.85 8.98
C LEU A 313 23.87 15.01 9.77
N GLN A 314 24.65 16.06 9.52
CA GLN A 314 25.79 16.45 10.33
C GLN A 314 25.39 17.66 11.19
N LEU A 315 25.42 17.50 12.51
CA LEU A 315 25.15 18.63 13.40
C LEU A 315 26.33 19.59 13.38
N GLY A 316 26.04 20.90 13.48
CA GLY A 316 27.04 21.90 13.81
C GLY A 316 27.75 21.51 15.10
N GLY A 317 29.08 21.58 15.11
CA GLY A 317 29.88 21.00 16.18
C GLY A 317 31.37 21.04 15.87
N VAL A 318 32.16 20.97 16.92
CA VAL A 318 33.62 21.10 16.86
C VAL A 318 34.22 19.77 16.44
N GLU A 319 35.02 19.76 15.36
CA GLU A 319 35.59 18.53 14.82
C GLU A 319 36.66 17.93 15.73
N LEU A 320 36.59 16.61 15.92
CA LEU A 320 37.60 15.82 16.63
C LEU A 320 38.65 15.33 15.64
N PRO A 321 39.93 15.77 15.74
CA PRO A 321 40.99 15.31 14.84
C PRO A 321 41.10 13.78 14.79
N VAL A 322 41.36 13.23 13.60
CA VAL A 322 41.40 11.76 13.38
C VAL A 322 42.52 11.10 14.20
N ASP A 323 43.56 11.86 14.52
CA ASP A 323 44.71 11.46 15.33
C ASP A 323 44.53 11.77 16.83
N ALA A 324 43.43 12.38 17.26
CA ALA A 324 43.19 12.72 18.66
C ALA A 324 43.29 11.49 19.60
N ARG A 325 43.74 11.71 20.84
CA ARG A 325 43.99 10.64 21.83
C ARG A 325 43.26 10.84 23.16
N ARG A 326 43.23 12.07 23.67
CA ARG A 326 42.65 12.42 24.98
C ARG A 326 42.02 13.80 24.93
N LEU A 327 40.84 13.97 25.53
CA LEU A 327 40.25 15.28 25.83
C LEU A 327 40.54 15.68 27.29
N GLU A 328 40.63 16.97 27.53
CA GLU A 328 40.70 17.60 28.86
C GLU A 328 39.76 18.81 28.89
N LEU A 329 38.80 18.81 29.82
CA LEU A 329 37.86 19.91 30.07
C LEU A 329 37.97 20.39 31.53
N PRO A 330 38.62 21.53 31.79
CA PRO A 330 38.53 22.23 33.07
C PRO A 330 37.19 23.00 33.15
N PHE A 331 36.59 23.08 34.33
CA PHE A 331 35.41 23.91 34.58
C PHE A 331 35.23 24.21 36.07
N THR A 332 34.35 25.16 36.38
CA THR A 332 33.83 25.38 37.75
C THR A 332 32.35 25.02 37.79
N LEU A 333 31.93 24.28 38.82
CA LEU A 333 30.53 23.98 39.13
C LEU A 333 30.13 24.73 40.40
N THR A 334 28.97 25.40 40.40
CA THR A 334 28.41 26.09 41.56
C THR A 334 26.94 25.72 41.77
N GLY A 335 26.42 25.92 42.98
CA GLY A 335 25.03 25.62 43.33
C GLY A 335 24.75 24.12 43.44
N ALA A 336 23.98 23.59 42.50
CA ALA A 336 23.59 22.17 42.47
C ALA A 336 24.76 21.21 42.17
N ARG A 337 24.56 19.93 42.50
CA ARG A 337 25.41 18.84 41.99
C ARG A 337 25.06 18.51 40.54
N ALA A 338 26.02 17.95 39.80
CA ALA A 338 25.82 17.58 38.40
C ALA A 338 26.79 16.52 37.87
N VAL A 339 26.32 15.72 36.92
CA VAL A 339 27.14 14.96 35.99
C VAL A 339 27.40 15.84 34.76
N VAL A 340 28.65 16.06 34.38
CA VAL A 340 29.01 16.89 33.20
C VAL A 340 29.62 15.99 32.12
N GLN A 341 29.01 16.01 30.92
CA GLN A 341 29.37 15.14 29.79
C GLN A 341 29.37 15.89 28.45
N LEU A 342 30.21 15.45 27.50
CA LEU A 342 30.17 15.93 26.12
C LEU A 342 29.35 15.00 25.23
N ALA A 343 28.47 15.57 24.42
CA ALA A 343 27.79 14.90 23.32
C ALA A 343 28.72 14.85 22.09
N VAL A 344 28.99 13.66 21.56
CA VAL A 344 29.76 13.48 20.34
C VAL A 344 28.93 12.74 19.30
N GLN A 345 28.72 13.35 18.13
CA GLN A 345 28.26 12.65 16.94
C GLN A 345 29.48 11.98 16.29
N ARG A 346 29.44 10.67 16.13
CA ARG A 346 30.50 9.88 15.47
C ARG A 346 30.43 10.00 13.94
N PRO A 347 31.49 9.62 13.20
CA PRO A 347 31.48 9.59 11.73
C PRO A 347 30.41 8.68 11.10
N ASP A 348 29.88 7.72 11.88
CA ASP A 348 28.79 6.81 11.49
C ASP A 348 27.37 7.41 11.73
N GLY A 349 27.28 8.63 12.27
CA GLY A 349 26.02 9.29 12.62
C GLY A 349 25.41 8.85 13.96
N THR A 350 26.01 7.89 14.66
CA THR A 350 25.63 7.51 16.04
C THR A 350 26.19 8.51 17.06
N PHE A 351 25.71 8.41 18.30
CA PHE A 351 26.07 9.33 19.38
C PHE A 351 26.82 8.63 20.51
N ALA A 352 27.77 9.35 21.11
CA ALA A 352 28.51 8.95 22.30
C ALA A 352 28.44 10.05 23.37
N ARG A 353 28.57 9.63 24.63
CA ARG A 353 28.85 10.53 25.77
C ARG A 353 30.32 10.38 26.15
N LEU A 354 31.05 11.48 26.27
CA LEU A 354 32.42 11.51 26.78
C LEU A 354 32.48 12.26 28.11
N PHE A 355 33.36 11.79 29.01
CA PHE A 355 33.40 12.12 30.44
C PHE A 355 32.17 11.64 31.24
N GLY A 356 32.34 11.56 32.57
CA GLY A 356 31.28 11.61 33.59
C GLY A 356 30.12 10.61 33.48
N ALA A 357 30.19 9.52 34.24
CA ALA A 357 28.97 8.89 34.80
C ALA A 357 28.70 9.34 36.24
N ASP A 358 29.72 9.91 36.90
CA ASP A 358 29.72 10.27 38.32
C ASP A 358 29.19 11.69 38.56
N GLU A 359 28.41 11.85 39.63
CA GLU A 359 27.88 13.15 40.06
C GLU A 359 28.95 13.94 40.83
N LEU A 360 29.20 15.18 40.42
CA LEU A 360 30.23 16.05 40.98
C LEU A 360 29.63 17.06 41.96
N PRO A 361 30.29 17.33 43.10
CA PRO A 361 29.92 18.42 44.02
C PRO A 361 30.40 19.77 43.47
N PRO A 362 29.83 20.91 43.94
CA PRO A 362 30.33 22.24 43.63
C PRO A 362 31.84 22.38 43.91
N GLY A 363 32.56 23.05 43.01
CA GLY A 363 34.02 23.18 43.06
C GLY A 363 34.65 23.36 41.67
N ARG A 364 35.99 23.40 41.63
CA ARG A 364 36.77 23.41 40.37
C ARG A 364 37.15 21.98 39.99
N HIS A 365 36.80 21.59 38.77
CA HIS A 365 36.98 20.23 38.25
C HIS A 365 37.81 20.22 36.97
N ARG A 366 38.37 19.05 36.65
CA ARG A 366 39.00 18.78 35.35
C ARG A 366 38.68 17.36 34.92
N LEU A 367 37.75 17.23 33.98
CA LEU A 367 37.43 15.94 33.37
C LEU A 367 38.46 15.61 32.29
N SER A 368 38.88 14.35 32.21
CA SER A 368 39.74 13.86 31.13
C SER A 368 39.41 12.43 30.75
N ALA A 369 39.24 12.18 29.45
CA ALA A 369 38.89 10.87 28.91
C ALA A 369 39.77 10.53 27.68
N PRO A 370 40.14 9.24 27.50
CA PRO A 370 40.68 8.77 26.23
C PRO A 370 39.58 8.77 25.16
N ILE A 371 39.95 9.02 23.91
CA ILE A 371 39.03 9.05 22.76
C ILE A 371 39.10 7.70 22.05
N ALA A 372 37.99 6.96 21.95
CA ALA A 372 38.00 5.66 21.27
C ALA A 372 38.19 5.85 19.75
N ARG A 373 38.55 4.77 19.05
CA ARG A 373 38.76 4.84 17.58
C ARG A 373 37.49 5.24 16.82
N SER A 374 36.32 4.99 17.39
CA SER A 374 34.98 5.32 16.88
C SER A 374 34.58 6.80 17.01
N GLU A 375 35.17 7.58 17.94
CA GLU A 375 34.86 9.01 18.09
C GLU A 375 35.78 9.94 17.29
N ARG A 376 36.89 9.42 16.72
CA ARG A 376 37.88 10.21 15.97
C ARG A 376 37.33 10.57 14.59
N GLY A 377 37.45 11.84 14.20
CA GLY A 377 36.71 12.39 13.05
C GLY A 377 35.24 12.71 13.33
N GLY A 378 34.76 12.53 14.57
CA GLY A 378 33.42 12.94 14.99
C GLY A 378 33.31 14.46 15.22
N ARG A 379 32.11 14.91 15.61
CA ARG A 379 31.80 16.29 16.00
C ARG A 379 31.33 16.34 17.44
N ILE A 380 31.81 17.32 18.22
CA ILE A 380 31.31 17.63 19.56
C ILE A 380 30.13 18.59 19.42
N VAL A 381 28.94 18.15 19.80
CA VAL A 381 27.65 18.81 19.43
C VAL A 381 26.91 19.44 20.61
N ALA A 382 27.27 19.08 21.85
CA ALA A 382 26.80 19.72 23.07
C ALA A 382 27.73 19.44 24.26
N LEU A 383 27.70 20.32 25.25
CA LEU A 383 28.19 20.11 26.62
C LEU A 383 26.95 20.05 27.49
N GLU A 384 26.73 18.92 28.15
CA GLU A 384 25.50 18.62 28.86
C GLU A 384 25.71 18.53 30.37
N VAL A 385 24.63 18.85 31.07
CA VAL A 385 24.50 18.79 32.52
C VAL A 385 23.36 17.83 32.84
N ALA A 386 23.70 16.68 33.41
CA ALA A 386 22.76 15.66 33.85
C ALA A 386 22.76 15.55 35.38
N LEU A 387 21.71 14.93 35.93
CA LEU A 387 21.50 14.78 37.37
C LEU A 387 21.90 13.38 37.83
N GLY A 388 22.47 13.25 39.03
CA GLY A 388 22.73 11.95 39.63
C GLY A 388 21.46 11.20 40.00
N PRO A 389 21.51 9.85 40.16
CA PRO A 389 20.37 9.06 40.62
C PRO A 389 19.86 9.53 41.98
N GLY A 390 18.66 10.13 42.00
CA GLY A 390 18.03 10.71 43.19
C GLY A 390 17.99 12.24 43.23
N GLY A 391 18.67 12.95 42.32
CA GLY A 391 18.72 14.42 42.26
C GLY A 391 17.43 15.11 41.77
N SER A 392 16.27 14.46 41.87
CA SER A 392 14.98 14.95 41.36
C SER A 392 14.09 15.50 42.48
N GLY A 393 14.00 16.83 42.62
CA GLY A 393 12.97 17.45 43.47
C GLY A 393 13.29 18.83 44.03
N THR A 394 14.57 19.24 44.09
CA THR A 394 14.94 20.58 44.54
C THR A 394 14.86 21.59 43.40
N SER A 395 14.58 22.85 43.75
CA SER A 395 14.58 23.99 42.83
C SER A 395 15.98 24.60 42.67
N ASP A 396 17.03 23.82 42.94
CA ASP A 396 18.39 24.34 43.07
C ASP A 396 18.87 24.92 41.73
N LEU A 397 19.37 26.14 41.79
CA LEU A 397 19.99 26.81 40.67
C LEU A 397 21.47 26.43 40.66
N GLY A 398 21.91 25.78 39.59
CA GLY A 398 23.30 25.38 39.39
C GLY A 398 23.94 26.18 38.26
N GLU A 399 25.26 26.35 38.28
CA GLU A 399 25.99 26.97 37.19
C GLU A 399 27.25 26.19 36.82
N VAL A 400 27.46 26.02 35.50
CA VAL A 400 28.70 25.46 34.94
C VAL A 400 29.44 26.55 34.18
N ILE A 401 30.69 26.79 34.56
CA ILE A 401 31.61 27.73 33.91
C ILE A 401 32.73 26.91 33.25
N PRO A 402 32.61 26.51 31.97
CA PRO A 402 33.66 25.80 31.26
C PRO A 402 34.86 26.70 30.94
N ASP A 403 36.07 26.15 31.06
CA ASP A 403 37.29 26.68 30.43
C ASP A 403 37.44 26.04 29.04
N ALA A 404 38.37 26.55 28.23
CA ALA A 404 38.63 26.05 26.88
C ALA A 404 38.92 24.54 26.87
N LEU A 405 38.10 23.81 26.09
CA LEU A 405 38.24 22.38 25.86
C LEU A 405 39.52 22.11 25.09
N ARG A 406 40.34 21.17 25.58
CA ARG A 406 41.66 20.86 25.01
C ARG A 406 41.73 19.41 24.56
N VAL A 407 42.46 19.19 23.47
CA VAL A 407 42.76 17.86 22.92
C VAL A 407 44.27 17.61 22.96
N THR A 408 44.66 16.38 23.28
CA THR A 408 46.02 15.87 23.06
C THR A 408 46.02 14.97 21.83
N LEU A 409 46.90 15.28 20.88
CA LEU A 409 47.05 14.63 19.58
C LEU A 409 47.96 13.37 19.64
N ALA A 410 48.11 12.67 18.52
CA ALA A 410 48.93 11.45 18.45
C ALA A 410 50.43 11.71 18.68
N ASP A 411 50.89 12.91 18.33
CA ASP A 411 52.27 13.40 18.46
C ASP A 411 52.55 14.07 19.83
N GLY A 412 51.57 14.07 20.74
CA GLY A 412 51.67 14.70 22.06
C GLY A 412 51.42 16.21 22.08
N ARG A 413 51.21 16.88 20.92
CA ARG A 413 50.78 18.29 20.91
C ARG A 413 49.43 18.45 21.59
N ARG A 414 49.27 19.57 22.29
CA ARG A 414 48.01 20.01 22.88
C ARG A 414 47.45 21.19 22.11
N ALA A 415 46.17 21.13 21.75
CA ALA A 415 45.45 22.20 21.07
C ALA A 415 44.16 22.53 21.83
N ALA A 416 43.73 23.79 21.79
CA ALA A 416 42.36 24.15 22.15
C ALA A 416 41.42 23.79 20.99
N LEU A 417 40.23 23.27 21.33
CA LEU A 417 39.18 22.93 20.37
C LEU A 417 38.06 23.99 20.34
N THR A 418 37.69 24.52 21.50
CA THR A 418 36.64 25.53 21.67
C THR A 418 36.75 26.18 23.05
N ASP A 419 36.42 27.46 23.14
CA ASP A 419 36.18 28.22 24.38
C ASP A 419 34.68 28.35 24.72
N PHE A 420 33.82 27.78 23.87
CA PHE A 420 32.36 27.83 23.93
C PHE A 420 31.74 29.22 23.70
N ALA A 421 32.48 30.21 23.17
CA ALA A 421 31.97 31.58 22.99
C ALA A 421 30.74 31.67 22.07
N ASP A 422 30.74 30.96 20.93
CA ASP A 422 29.64 30.94 19.95
C ASP A 422 28.48 29.98 20.32
N TRP A 423 28.44 29.49 21.56
CA TRP A 423 27.46 28.48 21.99
C TRP A 423 26.27 29.13 22.69
N MET A 424 25.13 28.44 22.65
CA MET A 424 23.83 28.88 23.15
C MET A 424 23.25 27.84 24.12
N PRO A 425 22.41 28.26 25.09
CA PRO A 425 21.81 27.34 26.05
C PRO A 425 20.75 26.46 25.40
N THR A 426 20.50 25.32 26.02
CA THR A 426 19.36 24.44 25.69
C THR A 426 18.10 24.89 26.44
N THR A 427 17.01 24.12 26.33
CA THR A 427 15.80 24.35 27.12
C THR A 427 16.06 24.09 28.61
N GLY A 428 15.81 25.09 29.46
CA GLY A 428 15.93 25.00 30.93
C GLY A 428 17.12 25.76 31.55
N GLY A 429 17.87 26.53 30.77
CA GLY A 429 18.95 27.38 31.29
C GLY A 429 19.22 28.63 30.46
N SER A 430 20.23 29.40 30.88
CA SER A 430 20.75 30.58 30.19
C SER A 430 22.27 30.49 30.08
N PHE A 431 22.86 31.08 29.04
CA PHE A 431 24.32 31.15 28.88
C PHE A 431 24.73 32.60 28.64
N THR A 432 25.48 33.18 29.58
CA THR A 432 25.89 34.58 29.53
C THR A 432 27.32 34.70 30.05
N GLY A 433 28.20 35.38 29.31
CA GLY A 433 29.58 35.66 29.76
C GLY A 433 30.45 34.42 30.03
N GLY A 434 30.10 33.27 29.43
CA GLY A 434 30.77 31.99 29.69
C GLY A 434 30.18 31.15 30.84
N THR A 435 29.17 31.67 31.56
CA THR A 435 28.47 30.92 32.62
C THR A 435 27.17 30.32 32.07
N PHE A 436 26.99 29.00 32.23
CA PHE A 436 25.72 28.30 31.97
C PHE A 436 24.96 28.09 33.28
N SER A 437 23.97 28.95 33.55
CA SER A 437 23.11 28.87 34.74
C SER A 437 21.80 28.14 34.40
N TYR A 438 21.42 27.14 35.19
CA TYR A 438 20.27 26.27 34.94
C TYR A 438 19.41 26.05 36.18
N SER A 439 18.16 25.63 35.99
CA SER A 439 17.29 25.14 37.06
C SER A 439 16.76 23.75 36.74
N ILE A 440 16.60 22.94 37.78
CA ILE A 440 16.16 21.54 37.70
C ILE A 440 14.62 21.43 37.58
N ALA A 441 13.88 22.50 37.93
CA ALA A 441 12.43 22.48 37.98
C ALA A 441 11.79 22.51 36.58
N GLY A 442 11.02 21.45 36.24
CA GLY A 442 10.13 21.44 35.07
C GLY A 442 10.81 21.33 33.69
N VAL A 443 12.07 20.90 33.64
CA VAL A 443 12.85 20.82 32.39
C VAL A 443 12.23 19.85 31.38
N ALA A 444 12.07 20.32 30.13
CA ALA A 444 11.78 19.49 28.96
C ALA A 444 13.00 19.49 28.02
N GLY A 445 13.60 18.33 27.77
CA GLY A 445 14.87 18.19 27.05
C GLY A 445 16.04 17.90 27.99
N TYR A 446 17.27 18.23 27.57
CA TYR A 446 18.48 18.18 28.40
C TYR A 446 18.96 19.59 28.73
N LEU A 447 19.64 19.73 29.88
CA LEU A 447 20.35 20.94 30.25
C LEU A 447 21.75 20.93 29.63
N GLY A 448 22.20 22.08 29.12
CA GLY A 448 23.54 22.24 28.58
C GLY A 448 23.68 23.44 27.65
N ILE A 449 24.81 23.46 26.94
CA ILE A 449 25.11 24.40 25.86
C ILE A 449 25.47 23.66 24.57
N ARG A 450 25.19 24.29 23.42
CA ARG A 450 25.50 23.76 22.08
C ARG A 450 25.77 24.90 21.08
N PRO A 451 26.46 24.66 19.95
CA PRO A 451 26.49 25.63 18.86
C PRO A 451 25.11 25.75 18.18
N GLN A 452 24.91 26.83 17.42
CA GLN A 452 23.72 27.02 16.59
C GLN A 452 23.59 25.91 15.53
N GLN A 453 22.35 25.54 15.19
CA GLN A 453 22.04 24.45 14.25
C GLN A 453 21.20 24.97 13.07
N PRO A 454 21.81 25.47 11.97
CA PRO A 454 21.08 26.12 10.88
C PRO A 454 20.04 25.25 10.15
N ALA A 455 20.20 23.92 10.19
CA ALA A 455 19.27 22.94 9.62
C ALA A 455 18.02 22.70 10.50
N ALA A 456 18.14 22.91 11.82
CA ALA A 456 17.12 22.63 12.85
C ALA A 456 16.02 23.70 12.92
N ARG A 457 15.57 24.20 11.77
CA ARG A 457 14.54 25.26 11.69
C ARG A 457 13.17 24.68 11.99
N GLU A 458 12.45 25.33 12.90
CA GLU A 458 11.02 25.12 13.09
C GLU A 458 10.21 26.26 12.45
N PRO A 459 9.00 25.98 11.92
CA PRO A 459 8.37 24.67 11.85
C PRO A 459 8.98 23.78 10.75
N ILE A 460 9.09 22.47 11.00
CA ILE A 460 9.59 21.52 10.00
C ILE A 460 8.53 21.31 8.92
N PRO A 461 8.83 21.51 7.61
CA PRO A 461 7.87 21.20 6.55
C PRO A 461 7.65 19.68 6.45
N VAL A 462 6.39 19.25 6.36
CA VAL A 462 6.00 17.84 6.25
C VAL A 462 4.91 17.60 5.19
N LEU A 463 4.93 16.41 4.58
CA LEU A 463 3.79 15.85 3.85
C LEU A 463 2.99 14.97 4.81
N ALA A 464 1.67 15.15 4.88
CA ALA A 464 0.82 14.45 5.86
C ALA A 464 -0.30 13.63 5.22
N THR A 465 -0.78 12.60 5.93
CA THR A 465 -2.04 11.92 5.60
C THR A 465 -3.24 12.88 5.62
N PRO A 466 -4.30 12.66 4.82
CA PRO A 466 -5.39 13.64 4.67
C PRO A 466 -6.14 13.93 5.98
N ALA A 467 -6.27 12.95 6.87
CA ALA A 467 -6.91 13.11 8.17
C ALA A 467 -6.06 13.90 9.18
N LEU A 468 -4.72 13.82 9.10
CA LEU A 468 -3.83 14.74 9.81
C LEU A 468 -3.90 16.16 9.24
N ALA A 469 -3.97 16.31 7.91
CA ALA A 469 -4.12 17.62 7.27
C ALA A 469 -5.45 18.29 7.63
N ALA A 470 -6.56 17.54 7.65
CA ALA A 470 -7.89 18.04 8.01
C ALA A 470 -8.02 18.52 9.47
N ARG A 471 -7.08 18.16 10.36
CA ARG A 471 -7.03 18.64 11.76
C ARG A 471 -6.42 20.05 11.89
N VAL A 472 -5.80 20.59 10.85
CA VAL A 472 -4.99 21.81 10.90
C VAL A 472 -5.51 22.83 9.88
N ARG A 473 -5.68 24.09 10.27
CA ARG A 473 -6.00 25.16 9.30
C ARG A 473 -4.82 25.35 8.35
N ALA A 474 -5.09 25.58 7.06
CA ALA A 474 -4.05 25.74 6.05
C ALA A 474 -2.98 26.77 6.48
N GLY A 475 -1.70 26.39 6.40
CA GLY A 475 -0.55 27.21 6.82
C GLY A 475 -0.26 27.22 8.33
N ALA A 476 -1.17 26.76 9.19
CA ALA A 476 -0.94 26.69 10.64
C ALA A 476 0.01 25.52 11.01
N ASN A 477 0.66 25.66 12.16
CA ASN A 477 1.61 24.67 12.68
C ASN A 477 0.90 23.64 13.56
N LEU A 478 1.30 22.38 13.43
CA LEU A 478 0.93 21.29 14.33
C LEU A 478 2.06 21.05 15.34
N VAL A 479 1.71 20.85 16.62
CA VAL A 479 2.67 20.45 17.65
C VAL A 479 2.63 18.93 17.81
N LEU A 480 3.78 18.30 17.63
CA LEU A 480 3.99 16.87 17.85
C LEU A 480 4.72 16.66 19.18
N ARG A 481 4.10 15.89 20.08
CA ARG A 481 4.73 15.36 21.29
C ARG A 481 5.58 14.13 20.92
N LEU A 482 6.82 14.12 21.38
CA LEU A 482 7.81 13.09 21.13
C LEU A 482 7.89 12.08 22.29
N PRO A 483 8.48 10.89 22.08
CA PRO A 483 8.92 10.02 23.17
C PRO A 483 9.93 10.79 24.03
N GLY A 484 9.81 10.70 25.36
CA GLY A 484 10.61 11.51 26.29
C GLY A 484 10.07 12.93 26.54
N GLY A 485 8.91 13.30 26.00
CA GLY A 485 8.18 14.53 26.39
C GLY A 485 8.58 15.80 25.63
N GLY A 486 9.60 15.75 24.77
CA GLY A 486 9.93 16.83 23.83
C GLY A 486 8.76 17.20 22.92
N GLN A 487 8.78 18.41 22.36
CA GLN A 487 7.72 18.92 21.49
C GLN A 487 8.32 19.59 20.26
N THR A 488 7.91 19.16 19.07
CA THR A 488 8.37 19.72 17.79
C THR A 488 7.21 20.35 17.03
N ARG A 489 7.43 21.51 16.41
CA ARG A 489 6.46 22.16 15.51
C ARG A 489 6.70 21.74 14.07
N VAL A 490 5.63 21.28 13.40
CA VAL A 490 5.64 20.92 11.97
C VAL A 490 4.61 21.73 11.19
N GLN A 491 4.87 22.00 9.91
CA GLN A 491 3.97 22.71 9.01
C GLN A 491 3.62 21.83 7.82
N ILE A 492 2.34 21.71 7.49
CA ILE A 492 1.88 20.79 6.44
C ILE A 492 2.05 21.45 5.06
N ALA A 493 3.09 21.01 4.34
CA ALA A 493 3.50 21.50 3.02
C ALA A 493 2.75 20.81 1.85
N GLY A 494 2.11 19.67 2.13
CA GLY A 494 1.29 18.92 1.17
C GLY A 494 0.62 17.69 1.78
N THR A 495 -0.27 17.06 1.02
CA THR A 495 -1.05 15.90 1.44
C THR A 495 -0.72 14.67 0.59
N VAL A 496 -0.54 13.52 1.25
CA VAL A 496 -0.25 12.23 0.61
C VAL A 496 -1.15 11.14 1.20
N ARG A 497 -1.78 10.31 0.36
CA ARG A 497 -2.72 9.26 0.80
C ARG A 497 -2.04 8.17 1.63
N HIS A 498 -0.85 7.78 1.21
CA HIS A 498 -0.06 6.71 1.81
C HIS A 498 1.40 7.15 1.94
N VAL A 499 2.12 6.56 2.90
CA VAL A 499 3.56 6.79 3.11
C VAL A 499 4.26 5.44 3.02
N PRO A 500 5.15 5.22 2.03
CA PRO A 500 5.87 3.96 1.90
C PRO A 500 6.50 3.50 3.21
N THR A 501 6.47 2.19 3.46
CA THR A 501 6.82 1.50 4.72
C THR A 501 5.89 1.69 5.93
N THR A 502 4.87 2.56 5.91
CA THR A 502 3.89 2.67 7.02
C THR A 502 2.68 1.78 6.78
N GLY A 503 2.06 1.32 7.86
CA GLY A 503 0.73 0.69 7.78
C GLY A 503 -0.37 1.71 7.44
N ALA A 504 -1.63 1.27 7.46
CA ALA A 504 -2.82 2.10 7.20
C ALA A 504 -3.14 3.10 8.34
N GLY A 505 -2.14 3.48 9.14
CA GLY A 505 -2.26 4.47 10.21
C GLY A 505 -1.76 5.85 9.78
N GLU A 506 -1.99 6.84 10.63
CA GLU A 506 -1.65 8.23 10.36
C GLU A 506 -0.14 8.46 10.30
N ALA A 507 0.33 9.14 9.25
CA ALA A 507 1.74 9.23 8.92
C ALA A 507 2.14 10.60 8.36
N MET A 508 3.42 10.94 8.57
CA MET A 508 4.04 12.15 8.02
C MET A 508 5.41 11.84 7.43
N ILE A 509 5.74 12.48 6.32
CA ILE A 509 7.07 12.52 5.73
C ILE A 509 7.70 13.89 6.01
N ALA A 510 8.92 13.89 6.52
CA ALA A 510 9.78 15.07 6.60
C ALA A 510 11.04 14.84 5.73
N ASP A 511 11.77 15.91 5.43
CA ASP A 511 13.16 15.76 5.01
C ASP A 511 14.01 15.16 6.14
N VAL A 512 14.87 14.19 5.82
CA VAL A 512 15.70 13.50 6.83
C VAL A 512 16.68 14.43 7.52
N GLY A 513 17.28 15.38 6.81
CA GLY A 513 18.28 16.29 7.38
C GLY A 513 17.64 17.27 8.36
N ARG A 514 16.53 17.91 7.97
CA ARG A 514 15.78 18.79 8.88
C ARG A 514 15.24 18.06 10.11
N LEU A 515 14.68 16.86 9.93
CA LEU A 515 14.14 16.07 11.03
C LEU A 515 15.24 15.59 11.98
N PHE A 516 16.36 15.07 11.44
CA PHE A 516 17.52 14.65 12.22
C PHE A 516 18.10 15.82 13.03
N ALA A 517 18.33 16.97 12.38
CA ALA A 517 18.84 18.16 13.05
C ALA A 517 17.91 18.60 14.19
N ALA A 518 16.64 18.88 13.87
CA ALA A 518 15.68 19.40 14.84
C ALA A 518 15.50 18.47 16.06
N LEU A 519 15.29 17.17 15.85
CA LEU A 519 15.11 16.20 16.94
C LEU A 519 16.38 16.04 17.78
N ASN A 520 17.56 15.95 17.17
CA ASN A 520 18.81 15.85 17.94
C ASN A 520 19.21 17.16 18.63
N THR A 521 18.62 18.32 18.28
CA THR A 521 18.71 19.52 19.14
C THR A 521 17.85 19.43 20.40
N GLN A 522 16.77 18.64 20.40
CA GLN A 522 15.95 18.45 21.61
C GLN A 522 16.63 17.49 22.58
N TYR A 523 17.31 16.46 22.06
CA TYR A 523 18.22 15.59 22.81
C TYR A 523 19.15 14.83 21.83
N PRO A 524 20.50 14.91 21.94
CA PRO A 524 21.41 14.20 21.04
C PRO A 524 21.22 12.67 21.10
N GLY A 525 20.93 12.06 19.94
CA GLY A 525 20.60 10.64 19.82
C GLY A 525 19.09 10.33 19.85
N LEU A 526 18.21 11.31 20.04
CA LEU A 526 16.76 11.14 19.93
C LEU A 526 16.30 10.72 18.53
N ALA A 527 17.04 11.15 17.51
CA ALA A 527 16.85 10.74 16.11
C ALA A 527 18.10 10.04 15.58
N ALA A 528 18.19 8.73 15.82
CA ALA A 528 19.15 7.86 15.14
C ALA A 528 18.66 7.47 13.73
N VAL A 529 19.58 7.22 12.81
CA VAL A 529 19.27 6.60 11.51
C VAL A 529 18.85 5.15 11.76
N SER A 530 17.59 4.84 11.48
CA SER A 530 16.95 3.57 11.84
C SER A 530 17.00 2.51 10.72
N GLU A 531 17.02 3.00 9.48
CA GLU A 531 16.92 2.25 8.24
C GLU A 531 17.75 2.95 7.16
N HIS A 532 18.08 2.23 6.09
CA HIS A 532 18.59 2.79 4.85
C HIS A 532 17.82 2.18 3.68
N TRP A 533 17.36 3.03 2.76
CA TRP A 533 16.62 2.61 1.56
C TRP A 533 17.53 2.82 0.35
N ARG A 534 17.76 1.75 -0.40
CA ARG A 534 18.66 1.71 -1.56
C ARG A 534 17.85 1.55 -2.85
N ILE A 535 18.27 2.23 -3.90
CA ILE A 535 17.77 2.07 -5.27
C ILE A 535 18.72 1.13 -6.02
N GLY A 536 18.19 0.21 -6.83
CA GLY A 536 18.99 -0.75 -7.59
C GLY A 536 19.48 -1.98 -6.79
N PRO A 537 20.10 -2.94 -7.48
CA PRO A 537 20.58 -4.20 -6.89
C PRO A 537 21.88 -4.01 -6.10
N ALA A 538 22.02 -4.73 -5.00
CA ALA A 538 23.23 -4.73 -4.17
C ALA A 538 23.50 -6.14 -3.58
N PRO A 539 24.74 -6.46 -3.17
CA PRO A 539 25.01 -7.61 -2.31
C PRO A 539 24.35 -7.42 -0.93
N PRO A 540 24.00 -8.51 -0.22
CA PRO A 540 23.38 -8.41 1.10
C PRO A 540 24.35 -7.82 2.13
N SER A 541 23.87 -6.83 2.86
CA SER A 541 24.67 -5.95 3.73
C SER A 541 24.34 -6.06 5.23
N GLY A 542 23.35 -6.88 5.58
CA GLY A 542 22.85 -7.07 6.94
C GLY A 542 21.45 -7.70 6.91
N PRO A 543 20.64 -7.56 7.98
CA PRO A 543 19.22 -7.88 7.93
C PRO A 543 18.48 -6.84 7.09
N GLU A 544 18.04 -7.23 5.90
CA GLU A 544 17.44 -6.34 4.89
C GLU A 544 16.22 -6.99 4.22
N LEU A 545 15.25 -6.16 3.80
CA LEU A 545 14.08 -6.56 3.01
C LEU A 545 14.31 -6.16 1.55
N ARG A 546 14.06 -7.08 0.62
CA ARG A 546 14.29 -6.89 -0.82
C ARG A 546 12.97 -6.91 -1.58
N ARG A 547 12.80 -5.98 -2.53
CA ARG A 547 11.61 -5.87 -3.38
C ARG A 547 11.42 -7.12 -4.24
N ALA A 548 12.51 -7.69 -4.74
CA ALA A 548 12.51 -8.92 -5.52
C ALA A 548 12.04 -10.13 -4.70
N ASP A 549 12.55 -10.28 -3.48
CA ASP A 549 12.26 -11.42 -2.61
C ASP A 549 10.80 -11.40 -2.16
N LEU A 550 10.28 -10.24 -1.71
CA LEU A 550 8.86 -10.07 -1.38
C LEU A 550 7.93 -10.30 -2.58
N ALA A 551 8.35 -9.93 -3.79
CA ALA A 551 7.61 -10.22 -5.02
C ALA A 551 7.64 -11.72 -5.37
N ALA A 552 8.75 -12.41 -5.10
CA ALA A 552 8.88 -13.86 -5.27
C ALA A 552 8.04 -14.62 -4.23
N GLU A 553 8.02 -14.18 -2.97
CA GLU A 553 7.13 -14.70 -1.92
C GLU A 553 5.65 -14.55 -2.29
N ALA A 554 5.24 -13.36 -2.75
CA ALA A 554 3.86 -13.11 -3.18
C ALA A 554 3.47 -13.92 -4.43
N ALA A 555 4.42 -14.21 -5.33
CA ALA A 555 4.24 -15.14 -6.45
C ALA A 555 4.34 -16.63 -6.03
N ALA A 556 4.83 -16.90 -4.80
CA ALA A 556 4.97 -18.24 -4.24
C ALA A 556 3.82 -18.66 -3.32
N ASP A 557 2.97 -17.72 -2.89
CA ASP A 557 1.75 -18.00 -2.13
C ASP A 557 0.81 -18.97 -2.89
N PRO A 558 0.47 -20.14 -2.32
CA PRO A 558 -0.47 -21.07 -2.96
C PRO A 558 -1.87 -20.47 -3.17
N LEU A 559 -2.33 -19.54 -2.33
CA LEU A 559 -3.63 -18.88 -2.50
C LEU A 559 -3.61 -17.95 -3.72
N ALA A 560 -2.66 -17.03 -3.78
CA ALA A 560 -2.49 -16.15 -4.94
C ALA A 560 -2.27 -16.93 -6.25
N ARG A 561 -1.47 -18.01 -6.25
CA ARG A 561 -1.33 -18.89 -7.42
C ARG A 561 -2.66 -19.55 -7.82
N GLY A 562 -3.44 -20.01 -6.85
CA GLY A 562 -4.76 -20.61 -7.07
C GLY A 562 -5.74 -19.64 -7.73
N VAL A 563 -5.87 -18.43 -7.16
CA VAL A 563 -6.75 -17.36 -7.69
C VAL A 563 -6.32 -16.93 -9.09
N LEU A 564 -5.04 -16.65 -9.30
CA LEU A 564 -4.51 -16.27 -10.62
C LEU A 564 -4.64 -17.40 -11.66
N GLY A 565 -4.49 -18.66 -11.23
CA GLY A 565 -4.73 -19.85 -12.05
C GLY A 565 -6.18 -19.97 -12.47
N ALA A 566 -7.13 -19.83 -11.53
CA ALA A 566 -8.57 -19.89 -11.80
C ALA A 566 -9.02 -18.79 -12.77
N LEU A 567 -8.56 -17.54 -12.58
CA LEU A 567 -8.86 -16.42 -13.48
C LEU A 567 -8.29 -16.65 -14.90
N ARG A 568 -7.08 -17.19 -15.03
CA ARG A 568 -6.50 -17.57 -16.33
C ARG A 568 -7.26 -18.74 -16.98
N GLY A 569 -7.72 -19.71 -16.20
CA GLY A 569 -8.59 -20.79 -16.66
C GLY A 569 -9.94 -20.27 -17.18
N LEU A 570 -10.57 -19.35 -16.45
CA LEU A 570 -11.81 -18.68 -16.85
C LEU A 570 -11.63 -17.85 -18.14
N ALA A 571 -10.46 -17.23 -18.33
CA ALA A 571 -10.12 -16.54 -19.57
C ALA A 571 -10.04 -17.49 -20.78
N VAL A 572 -9.38 -18.64 -20.64
CA VAL A 572 -9.33 -19.68 -21.68
C VAL A 572 -10.72 -20.24 -21.96
N LEU A 573 -11.52 -20.51 -20.92
CA LEU A 573 -12.90 -20.98 -21.07
C LEU A 573 -13.77 -19.95 -21.82
N GLY A 574 -13.68 -18.66 -21.48
CA GLY A 574 -14.38 -17.59 -22.19
C GLY A 574 -14.02 -17.51 -23.67
N ALA A 575 -12.73 -17.67 -24.01
CA ALA A 575 -12.27 -17.73 -25.40
C ALA A 575 -12.79 -18.98 -26.14
N LEU A 576 -12.79 -20.16 -25.49
CA LEU A 576 -13.33 -21.39 -26.06
C LEU A 576 -14.85 -21.32 -26.30
N VAL A 577 -15.62 -20.75 -25.37
CA VAL A 577 -17.07 -20.56 -25.55
C VAL A 577 -17.36 -19.52 -26.65
N ALA A 578 -16.58 -18.44 -26.75
CA ALA A 578 -16.69 -17.49 -27.85
C ALA A 578 -16.42 -18.14 -29.21
N LEU A 579 -15.39 -18.98 -29.32
CA LEU A 579 -15.10 -19.75 -30.54
C LEU A 579 -16.20 -20.76 -30.88
N ALA A 580 -16.72 -21.48 -29.88
CA ALA A 580 -17.84 -22.40 -30.05
C ALA A 580 -19.12 -21.68 -30.52
N ALA A 581 -19.40 -20.48 -29.98
CA ALA A 581 -20.53 -19.66 -30.38
C ALA A 581 -20.44 -19.20 -31.85
N VAL A 582 -19.24 -18.79 -32.32
CA VAL A 582 -19.05 -18.51 -33.75
C VAL A 582 -19.21 -19.78 -34.59
N ALA A 583 -18.60 -20.90 -34.19
CA ALA A 583 -18.70 -22.16 -34.92
C ALA A 583 -20.15 -22.68 -35.03
N LEU A 584 -20.97 -22.46 -34.01
CA LEU A 584 -22.41 -22.76 -34.02
C LEU A 584 -23.21 -21.80 -34.90
N ALA A 585 -22.89 -20.50 -34.90
CA ALA A 585 -23.52 -19.51 -35.79
C ALA A 585 -23.20 -19.75 -37.28
N VAL A 586 -21.99 -20.25 -37.57
CA VAL A 586 -21.60 -20.75 -38.90
C VAL A 586 -22.38 -22.02 -39.25
N ALA A 587 -22.45 -23.00 -38.34
CA ALA A 587 -23.14 -24.26 -38.58
C ALA A 587 -24.66 -24.09 -38.79
N SER A 588 -25.30 -23.14 -38.10
CA SER A 588 -26.72 -22.81 -38.33
C SER A 588 -26.92 -22.07 -39.65
N THR A 589 -26.06 -21.11 -40.03
CA THR A 589 -26.15 -20.47 -41.36
C THR A 589 -25.81 -21.41 -42.52
N ALA A 590 -25.08 -22.51 -42.28
CA ALA A 590 -24.89 -23.58 -43.28
C ALA A 590 -26.16 -24.41 -43.51
N ARG A 591 -26.89 -24.72 -42.44
CA ARG A 591 -28.12 -25.54 -42.48
C ARG A 591 -29.31 -24.72 -42.97
N ASP A 592 -29.63 -23.63 -42.28
CA ASP A 592 -30.83 -22.81 -42.50
C ASP A 592 -30.90 -22.14 -43.88
N ARG A 593 -29.79 -22.10 -44.64
CA ARG A 593 -29.70 -21.47 -45.96
C ARG A 593 -29.18 -22.43 -47.05
N GLY A 594 -29.20 -23.74 -46.81
CA GLY A 594 -28.80 -24.75 -47.80
C GLY A 594 -29.59 -24.62 -49.11
N GLY A 595 -30.93 -24.47 -49.01
CA GLY A 595 -31.82 -24.20 -50.14
C GLY A 595 -31.51 -22.88 -50.87
N GLU A 596 -31.52 -21.74 -50.15
CA GLU A 596 -31.19 -20.42 -50.74
C GLU A 596 -29.84 -20.43 -51.50
N GLN A 597 -28.84 -21.15 -50.96
CA GLN A 597 -27.51 -21.25 -51.58
C GLN A 597 -27.51 -22.19 -52.80
N ALA A 598 -28.28 -23.27 -52.78
CA ALA A 598 -28.43 -24.17 -53.91
C ALA A 598 -29.27 -23.57 -55.06
N GLU A 599 -30.25 -22.72 -54.76
CA GLU A 599 -30.96 -21.89 -55.75
C GLU A 599 -30.00 -20.91 -56.43
N LEU A 600 -29.18 -20.18 -55.66
CA LEU A 600 -28.18 -19.27 -56.21
C LEU A 600 -27.12 -20.00 -57.06
N GLU A 601 -26.71 -21.20 -56.63
CA GLU A 601 -25.80 -22.07 -57.38
C GLU A 601 -26.43 -22.55 -58.70
N ALA A 602 -27.72 -22.91 -58.71
CA ALA A 602 -28.49 -23.26 -59.91
C ALA A 602 -28.71 -22.08 -60.87
N VAL A 603 -28.79 -20.85 -60.35
CA VAL A 603 -28.79 -19.59 -61.12
C VAL A 603 -27.38 -19.20 -61.62
N GLY A 604 -26.35 -19.99 -61.29
CA GLY A 604 -24.99 -19.84 -61.81
C GLY A 604 -24.00 -19.09 -60.90
N VAL A 605 -24.37 -18.79 -59.64
CA VAL A 605 -23.44 -18.17 -58.69
C VAL A 605 -22.39 -19.19 -58.26
N ALA A 606 -21.11 -18.91 -58.57
CA ALA A 606 -20.02 -19.84 -58.28
C ALA A 606 -19.91 -20.17 -56.77
N PRO A 607 -19.68 -21.44 -56.37
CA PRO A 607 -19.58 -21.84 -54.97
C PRO A 607 -18.48 -21.10 -54.18
N ARG A 608 -17.42 -20.63 -54.85
CA ARG A 608 -16.37 -19.80 -54.21
C ARG A 608 -16.91 -18.47 -53.69
N THR A 609 -17.85 -17.84 -54.40
CA THR A 609 -18.50 -16.59 -53.98
C THR A 609 -19.41 -16.81 -52.77
N LEU A 610 -20.18 -17.91 -52.76
CA LEU A 610 -21.04 -18.28 -51.63
C LEU A 610 -20.20 -18.63 -50.38
N GLN A 611 -19.10 -19.37 -50.54
CA GLN A 611 -18.12 -19.62 -49.47
C GLN A 611 -17.52 -18.32 -48.93
N ALA A 612 -17.13 -17.38 -49.80
CA ALA A 612 -16.58 -16.09 -49.38
C ALA A 612 -17.62 -15.24 -48.63
N GLN A 613 -18.87 -15.21 -49.07
CA GLN A 613 -19.97 -14.52 -48.38
C GLN A 613 -20.22 -15.12 -46.98
N MET A 614 -20.21 -16.45 -46.86
CA MET A 614 -20.38 -17.15 -45.58
C MET A 614 -19.23 -16.83 -44.61
N VAL A 615 -17.98 -16.91 -45.08
CA VAL A 615 -16.79 -16.58 -44.26
C VAL A 615 -16.76 -15.11 -43.87
N ALA A 616 -17.15 -14.19 -44.75
CA ALA A 616 -17.26 -12.77 -44.43
C ALA A 616 -18.35 -12.49 -43.38
N GLY A 617 -19.50 -13.17 -43.45
CA GLY A 617 -20.55 -13.10 -42.44
C GLY A 617 -20.08 -13.60 -41.06
N ALA A 618 -19.33 -14.71 -41.04
CA ALA A 618 -18.71 -15.25 -39.84
C ALA A 618 -17.65 -14.30 -39.26
N ALA A 619 -16.78 -13.75 -40.12
CA ALA A 619 -15.72 -12.81 -39.75
C ALA A 619 -16.29 -11.52 -39.13
N ALA A 620 -17.34 -10.95 -39.73
CA ALA A 620 -18.01 -9.76 -39.19
C ALA A 620 -18.69 -10.05 -37.84
N THR A 621 -19.36 -11.21 -37.70
CA THR A 621 -19.99 -11.65 -36.45
C THR A 621 -18.96 -11.82 -35.34
N ALA A 622 -17.84 -12.50 -35.63
CA ALA A 622 -16.73 -12.68 -34.70
C ALA A 622 -16.06 -11.35 -34.33
N LEU A 623 -15.76 -10.48 -35.31
CA LEU A 623 -15.11 -9.19 -35.10
C LEU A 623 -15.94 -8.29 -34.18
N VAL A 624 -17.23 -8.09 -34.46
CA VAL A 624 -18.09 -7.22 -33.64
C VAL A 624 -18.25 -7.81 -32.23
N GLY A 625 -18.41 -9.13 -32.10
CA GLY A 625 -18.53 -9.80 -30.80
C GLY A 625 -17.26 -9.71 -29.95
N LEU A 626 -16.10 -9.99 -30.55
CA LEU A 626 -14.81 -9.95 -29.87
C LEU A 626 -14.39 -8.52 -29.49
N VAL A 627 -14.66 -7.53 -30.35
CA VAL A 627 -14.40 -6.10 -30.04
C VAL A 627 -15.33 -5.60 -28.93
N ALA A 628 -16.63 -5.91 -29.00
CA ALA A 628 -17.58 -5.58 -27.93
C ALA A 628 -17.20 -6.25 -26.61
N GLY A 629 -16.77 -7.52 -26.65
CA GLY A 629 -16.26 -8.26 -25.50
C GLY A 629 -15.01 -7.64 -24.91
N LEU A 630 -14.00 -7.31 -25.73
CA LEU A 630 -12.76 -6.67 -25.29
C LEU A 630 -13.01 -5.32 -24.61
N CYS A 631 -13.85 -4.47 -25.22
CA CYS A 631 -14.23 -3.18 -24.64
C CYS A 631 -15.00 -3.37 -23.34
N GLY A 632 -15.95 -4.31 -23.31
CA GLY A 632 -16.70 -4.69 -22.12
C GLY A 632 -15.78 -5.12 -20.99
N GLY A 633 -14.99 -6.17 -21.17
CA GLY A 633 -14.09 -6.70 -20.14
C GLY A 633 -13.06 -5.70 -19.63
N ALA A 634 -12.52 -4.83 -20.49
CA ALA A 634 -11.64 -3.74 -20.08
C ALA A 634 -12.35 -2.71 -19.19
N LEU A 635 -13.59 -2.31 -19.54
CA LEU A 635 -14.42 -1.45 -18.70
C LEU A 635 -14.79 -2.12 -17.37
N LEU A 636 -15.07 -3.43 -17.37
CA LEU A 636 -15.34 -4.20 -16.16
C LEU A 636 -14.12 -4.23 -15.23
N THR A 637 -12.92 -4.51 -15.76
CA THR A 637 -11.69 -4.45 -14.93
C THR A 637 -11.47 -3.05 -14.36
N GLY A 638 -11.66 -2.00 -15.16
CA GLY A 638 -11.50 -0.61 -14.72
C GLY A 638 -12.47 -0.18 -13.60
N ARG A 639 -13.69 -0.74 -13.56
CA ARG A 639 -14.69 -0.39 -12.52
C ARG A 639 -14.69 -1.35 -11.33
N PHE A 640 -14.48 -2.65 -11.53
CA PHE A 640 -14.57 -3.66 -10.47
C PHE A 640 -13.43 -3.56 -9.46
N THR A 641 -12.22 -3.18 -9.90
CA THR A 641 -11.05 -3.02 -9.01
C THR A 641 -11.29 -1.99 -7.89
N GLY A 642 -12.13 -0.97 -8.12
CA GLY A 642 -12.51 0.00 -7.08
C GLY A 642 -13.64 -0.44 -6.14
N LEU A 643 -14.24 -1.61 -6.36
CA LEU A 643 -15.35 -2.14 -5.55
C LEU A 643 -14.92 -3.25 -4.59
N VAL A 644 -13.83 -3.97 -4.91
CA VAL A 644 -13.35 -5.13 -4.15
C VAL A 644 -11.92 -4.89 -3.68
N ALA A 645 -11.77 -4.46 -2.43
CA ALA A 645 -10.49 -4.19 -1.79
C ALA A 645 -9.87 -5.47 -1.21
N LEU A 646 -9.65 -6.47 -2.07
CA LEU A 646 -9.04 -7.76 -1.71
C LEU A 646 -7.86 -8.09 -2.62
N GLY A 647 -6.70 -8.31 -2.00
CA GLY A 647 -5.51 -8.85 -2.66
C GLY A 647 -5.65 -10.34 -2.99
N ALA A 648 -4.71 -10.85 -3.78
CA ALA A 648 -4.69 -12.27 -4.17
C ALA A 648 -4.42 -13.22 -2.99
N ASP A 649 -3.92 -12.68 -1.87
CA ASP A 649 -3.69 -13.32 -0.57
C ASP A 649 -4.89 -13.20 0.38
N GLY A 650 -6.03 -12.67 -0.07
CA GLY A 650 -7.26 -12.52 0.71
C GLY A 650 -7.26 -11.38 1.73
N ARG A 651 -6.24 -10.51 1.74
CA ARG A 651 -6.12 -9.37 2.67
C ARG A 651 -6.51 -8.05 2.00
N SER A 652 -6.85 -7.03 2.79
CA SER A 652 -6.98 -5.67 2.28
C SER A 652 -5.62 -5.18 1.76
N PRO A 653 -5.50 -4.81 0.47
CA PRO A 653 -4.23 -4.46 -0.15
C PRO A 653 -3.81 -3.04 0.25
N LEU A 654 -2.56 -2.89 0.72
CA LEU A 654 -1.94 -1.60 1.01
C LEU A 654 -0.62 -1.46 0.22
N PRO A 655 -0.56 -0.61 -0.82
CA PRO A 655 -1.57 0.35 -1.26
C PRO A 655 -2.76 -0.31 -2.00
N GLU A 656 -3.81 0.48 -2.20
CA GLU A 656 -5.00 0.12 -3.00
C GLU A 656 -4.62 -0.41 -4.40
N LEU A 657 -5.41 -1.34 -4.95
CA LEU A 657 -5.17 -1.91 -6.29
C LEU A 657 -5.48 -0.89 -7.39
N LEU A 658 -4.56 -0.71 -8.34
CA LEU A 658 -4.83 0.02 -9.59
C LEU A 658 -5.21 -0.95 -10.72
N PRO A 659 -6.23 -0.64 -11.54
CA PRO A 659 -6.67 -1.51 -12.63
C PRO A 659 -5.61 -1.58 -13.75
N ALA A 660 -4.95 -2.72 -13.89
CA ALA A 660 -3.89 -2.95 -14.87
C ALA A 660 -4.35 -3.93 -15.96
N PHE A 661 -4.60 -3.45 -17.18
CA PHE A 661 -5.14 -4.27 -18.27
C PHE A 661 -4.04 -4.75 -19.25
N PRO A 662 -3.94 -6.06 -19.58
CA PRO A 662 -2.87 -6.61 -20.40
C PRO A 662 -3.18 -6.47 -21.91
N TRP A 663 -3.27 -5.23 -22.40
CA TRP A 663 -3.72 -4.90 -23.77
C TRP A 663 -3.10 -5.77 -24.87
N VAL A 664 -1.77 -5.94 -24.88
CA VAL A 664 -1.06 -6.75 -25.89
C VAL A 664 -1.55 -8.20 -25.91
N VAL A 665 -1.74 -8.81 -24.74
CA VAL A 665 -2.22 -10.20 -24.60
C VAL A 665 -3.70 -10.30 -24.97
N ALA A 666 -4.52 -9.35 -24.54
CA ALA A 666 -5.95 -9.34 -24.80
C ALA A 666 -6.27 -9.12 -26.29
N VAL A 667 -5.59 -8.17 -26.95
CA VAL A 667 -5.69 -7.94 -28.40
C VAL A 667 -5.12 -9.13 -29.17
N GLY A 668 -3.98 -9.69 -28.77
CA GLY A 668 -3.41 -10.90 -29.37
C GLY A 668 -4.36 -12.10 -29.31
N ALA A 669 -5.02 -12.32 -28.16
CA ALA A 669 -6.03 -13.37 -27.99
C ALA A 669 -7.28 -13.13 -28.85
N VAL A 670 -7.74 -11.88 -28.97
CA VAL A 670 -8.84 -11.48 -29.86
C VAL A 670 -8.51 -11.72 -31.33
N VAL A 671 -7.31 -11.34 -31.77
CA VAL A 671 -6.84 -11.57 -33.16
C VAL A 671 -6.72 -13.07 -33.43
N ALA A 672 -6.12 -13.84 -32.52
CA ALA A 672 -6.03 -15.30 -32.65
C ALA A 672 -7.41 -15.97 -32.72
N ALA A 673 -8.35 -15.57 -31.86
CA ALA A 673 -9.72 -16.07 -31.89
C ALA A 673 -10.44 -15.69 -33.20
N GLY A 674 -10.23 -14.48 -33.72
CA GLY A 674 -10.73 -14.05 -35.03
C GLY A 674 -10.18 -14.88 -36.19
N VAL A 675 -8.88 -15.19 -36.18
CA VAL A 675 -8.24 -16.06 -37.19
C VAL A 675 -8.80 -17.49 -37.11
N VAL A 676 -8.89 -18.07 -35.90
CA VAL A 676 -9.48 -19.42 -35.72
C VAL A 676 -10.93 -19.47 -36.16
N ALA A 677 -11.73 -18.43 -35.87
CA ALA A 677 -13.09 -18.29 -36.35
C ALA A 677 -13.18 -18.25 -37.90
N VAL A 678 -12.33 -17.47 -38.57
CA VAL A 678 -12.27 -17.37 -40.04
C VAL A 678 -11.83 -18.68 -40.68
N VAL A 679 -10.80 -19.34 -40.14
CA VAL A 679 -10.32 -20.65 -40.62
C VAL A 679 -11.37 -21.74 -40.41
N GLY A 680 -12.02 -21.75 -39.24
CA GLY A 680 -13.13 -22.67 -38.93
C GLY A 680 -14.33 -22.47 -39.86
N ALA A 681 -14.70 -21.21 -40.13
CA ALA A 681 -15.76 -20.87 -41.09
C ALA A 681 -15.40 -21.33 -42.51
N GLY A 682 -14.18 -21.09 -42.97
CA GLY A 682 -13.71 -21.58 -44.27
C GLY A 682 -13.68 -23.10 -44.37
N GLY A 683 -13.33 -23.78 -43.27
CA GLY A 683 -13.39 -25.24 -43.15
C GLY A 683 -14.81 -25.80 -43.23
N GLN A 684 -15.79 -25.19 -42.55
CA GLN A 684 -17.20 -25.59 -42.64
C GLN A 684 -17.81 -25.27 -44.01
N ALA A 685 -17.56 -24.09 -44.57
CA ALA A 685 -18.04 -23.71 -45.90
C ALA A 685 -17.55 -24.71 -46.98
N ARG A 686 -16.26 -25.08 -46.95
CA ARG A 686 -15.70 -26.12 -47.84
C ARG A 686 -16.29 -27.52 -47.63
N ARG A 687 -16.92 -27.81 -46.48
CA ARG A 687 -17.65 -29.06 -46.23
C ARG A 687 -19.09 -29.01 -46.72
N ALA A 688 -19.79 -27.88 -46.54
CA ALA A 688 -21.16 -27.70 -47.03
C ALA A 688 -21.24 -27.75 -48.57
N PHE A 689 -20.33 -27.06 -49.25
CA PHE A 689 -20.22 -27.02 -50.72
C PHE A 689 -19.44 -28.21 -51.33
N ARG A 690 -19.44 -29.37 -50.66
CA ARG A 690 -18.72 -30.58 -51.13
C ARG A 690 -19.62 -31.72 -51.61
N GLY A 691 -20.92 -31.69 -51.31
CA GLY A 691 -21.92 -32.59 -51.92
C GLY A 691 -22.53 -31.99 -53.19
N ASP A 692 -23.30 -32.78 -53.92
CA ASP A 692 -24.02 -32.30 -55.11
C ASP A 692 -25.13 -31.30 -54.77
N ALA A 693 -25.31 -30.29 -55.63
CA ALA A 693 -26.35 -29.28 -55.47
C ALA A 693 -27.78 -29.89 -55.45
N VAL A 694 -28.01 -30.96 -56.23
CA VAL A 694 -29.27 -31.72 -56.25
C VAL A 694 -29.57 -32.37 -54.89
N GLY A 695 -28.55 -32.72 -54.11
CA GLY A 695 -28.71 -33.21 -52.74
C GLY A 695 -29.10 -32.10 -51.76
N ARG A 696 -28.62 -30.87 -51.95
CA ARG A 696 -28.96 -29.68 -51.15
C ARG A 696 -30.36 -29.11 -51.44
N LEU A 697 -31.03 -29.55 -52.52
CA LEU A 697 -32.39 -29.15 -52.89
C LEU A 697 -33.48 -30.11 -52.38
N ARG A 698 -33.11 -31.17 -51.65
CA ARG A 698 -34.01 -32.25 -51.22
C ARG A 698 -34.11 -32.45 -49.70
N GLY A 699 -33.46 -31.61 -48.90
CA GLY A 699 -33.46 -31.66 -47.43
C GLY A 699 -33.00 -30.36 -46.80
#